data_AF-A0A2V5ZGL2-F1
#
_entry.id   AF-A0A2V5ZGL2-F1
#
_cell.length_a   1.000
_cell.length_b   1.000
_cell.length_c   1.000
_cell.angle_alpha   90.00
_cell.angle_beta   90.00
_cell.angle_gamma   90.00
#
_symmetry.space_group_name_H-M   'P 1'
#
loop_
_entity.id
_entity.type
_entity.pdbx_description
1 polymer ?
#
loop_
_entity_poly.entity_id
_entity_poly.type
_entity_poly.pdbx_seq_one_letter_code
_entity_poly.pdbx_strand_id
1 'polypeptide(L)'
;MFLSDRGGTINGNAVLNFNITHDITVTGADIPNISIASDIELLNDSGTTGVESPFGGTIHGDATLLVNAANFTLTNAAGSLFVDINNGNGGVIDSNATLSFNLSGDLTTQSSADFDILNGQNQFSNGMPGGSIGSAATLTISAVDISVGTDFSTGIFNTRFGGAPGPGAGSIGTDATLNITASNVAVGGQLSVGIGNRNNGSGSGTGGSIGGNAAINLNLLGNLGVQGDADFFLNNESDATGPGGTIGGDATINLSAANISTGGGFSAEIRNYSGGTIGGSASLNITAASIGNAGDATFQILNNDGGQIGGDANISVGTSGDLTANSITALINNRNGGTIGSGAALSFGIGGTLSTQGDATFGITNRNDGSGGGVINGDVTTDVSAANVSIGGGLLTDISTNRGGHIASAFNNVSAGSALTAQTYLDFEIENAGFDNGSGFAPGGTIDADAILDVSAGNMSTGTDYFNALISNDGGGHIGGNAIINVIASGAINAGTDAFFTITNNQNDEGPPAGTIGGDAAINITAINISTGGGLFATIDNSGGGNIGGNADLEFSLTSDLTTQGDAVFTIDNSNGGTIGGNAIVDVTAANVTANSLTAQIDNTGGGIGASTEGSATINMNVSGTATVTNDATVAIYGNDAGGSTAININGGNYNVGGTFLSYMDGNGTITFSNATAHADVLKAGVFGSNGTLNIGGGMLSADTELKLYASGSNGSLNFLSNVTLGGGALTKILAANTINILDGVVVTIGGSTPADVYTNNANYTGFGGNGTTTGTFAGAGANNPQPLASAPPFGPSSPSRPNVRPGNHGAENRGTINVGNTEELLALLDGAPVGPDGKIKIPGSKSRIDLKSLSRTDTNRLLRAERRMLMQQTRDRTTARIGSRRAL
;
A
#
# COMPACT_ATOMS: atom_id res chain seq x y z
N MET A 1 -24.20 15.37 47.49
CA MET A 1 -23.66 16.55 48.20
C MET A 1 -23.22 17.53 47.15
N PHE A 2 -23.57 18.80 47.27
CA PHE A 2 -23.17 19.81 46.29
C PHE A 2 -22.75 21.11 46.96
N LEU A 3 -21.77 21.78 46.38
CA LEU A 3 -21.46 23.20 46.60
C LEU A 3 -21.88 23.96 45.34
N SER A 4 -22.81 24.92 45.46
CA SER A 4 -23.36 25.62 44.29
C SER A 4 -23.19 27.14 44.39
N ASP A 5 -22.56 27.75 43.37
CA ASP A 5 -22.42 29.20 43.14
C ASP A 5 -23.14 29.64 41.85
N ARG A 6 -24.15 28.90 41.37
CA ARG A 6 -24.91 29.27 40.17
C ARG A 6 -25.38 30.74 40.19
N GLY A 7 -24.83 31.55 39.28
CA GLY A 7 -25.11 32.99 39.18
C GLY A 7 -24.55 33.88 40.31
N GLY A 8 -23.70 33.33 41.17
CA GLY A 8 -23.11 33.99 42.33
C GLY A 8 -21.68 34.47 42.14
N THR A 9 -20.98 34.73 43.24
CA THR A 9 -19.56 35.10 43.23
C THR A 9 -18.88 34.65 44.53
N ILE A 10 -17.81 33.86 44.40
CA ILE A 10 -16.90 33.48 45.47
C ILE A 10 -15.58 34.25 45.31
N ASN A 11 -15.30 35.16 46.26
CA ASN A 11 -14.02 35.88 46.32
C ASN A 11 -12.94 35.02 47.00
N GLY A 12 -12.34 34.08 46.24
CA GLY A 12 -11.31 33.16 46.71
C GLY A 12 -11.55 31.73 46.21
N ASN A 13 -11.03 30.74 46.94
CA ASN A 13 -11.15 29.33 46.56
C ASN A 13 -12.50 28.73 46.99
N ALA A 14 -13.11 27.93 46.12
CA ALA A 14 -14.24 27.07 46.42
C ALA A 14 -13.73 25.64 46.65
N VAL A 15 -13.90 25.12 47.86
CA VAL A 15 -13.34 23.80 48.23
C VAL A 15 -14.43 22.91 48.81
N LEU A 16 -14.69 21.79 48.13
CA LEU A 16 -15.46 20.66 48.65
C LEU A 16 -14.49 19.53 48.98
N ASN A 17 -14.21 19.31 50.27
CA ASN A 17 -13.16 18.40 50.72
C ASN A 17 -13.68 17.36 51.72
N PHE A 18 -13.55 16.08 51.35
CA PHE A 18 -13.76 14.93 52.21
C PHE A 18 -12.41 14.30 52.53
N ASN A 19 -11.86 14.56 53.70
CA ASN A 19 -10.62 13.94 54.14
C ASN A 19 -10.90 12.86 55.19
N ILE A 20 -11.44 11.74 54.74
CA ILE A 20 -11.84 10.61 55.58
C ILE A 20 -10.65 9.65 55.71
N THR A 21 -10.32 9.22 56.92
CA THR A 21 -9.17 8.32 57.17
C THR A 21 -9.53 6.84 57.13
N HIS A 22 -10.80 6.54 56.88
CA HIS A 22 -11.41 5.21 56.87
C HIS A 22 -12.33 5.08 55.65
N ASP A 23 -13.16 4.05 55.62
CA ASP A 23 -14.04 3.75 54.50
C ASP A 23 -15.23 4.71 54.41
N ILE A 24 -15.64 4.98 53.17
CA ILE A 24 -16.91 5.60 52.83
C ILE A 24 -17.82 4.51 52.26
N THR A 25 -19.02 4.36 52.81
CA THR A 25 -20.04 3.45 52.28
C THR A 25 -21.34 4.21 52.04
N VAL A 26 -21.85 4.16 50.82
CA VAL A 26 -23.14 4.74 50.44
C VAL A 26 -24.13 3.62 50.12
N THR A 27 -25.29 3.65 50.77
CA THR A 27 -26.30 2.58 50.72
C THR A 27 -27.64 3.01 50.11
N GLY A 28 -27.78 4.28 49.69
CA GLY A 28 -29.03 4.87 49.20
C GLY A 28 -29.44 4.37 47.81
N ALA A 29 -30.73 4.51 47.47
CA ALA A 29 -31.29 4.31 46.13
C ALA A 29 -31.68 5.65 45.52
N ASP A 30 -31.79 5.72 44.19
CA ASP A 30 -32.33 6.88 43.48
C ASP A 30 -33.64 7.34 44.14
N ILE A 31 -33.66 8.58 44.63
CA ILE A 31 -34.87 9.16 45.19
C ILE A 31 -35.73 9.56 44.00
N PRO A 32 -36.97 9.05 43.86
CA PRO A 32 -37.83 9.45 42.75
C PRO A 32 -38.04 10.97 42.80
N ASN A 33 -37.54 11.68 41.78
CA ASN A 33 -37.53 13.15 41.55
C ASN A 33 -36.21 13.92 41.82
N ILE A 34 -35.16 13.31 42.35
CA ILE A 34 -33.79 13.84 42.26
C ILE A 34 -32.94 12.68 41.75
N SER A 35 -32.49 12.79 40.51
CA SER A 35 -31.77 11.72 39.83
C SER A 35 -30.59 11.25 40.69
N ILE A 36 -30.27 9.95 40.62
CA ILE A 36 -28.98 9.32 41.01
C ILE A 36 -28.61 9.29 42.51
N ALA A 37 -28.14 8.12 42.97
CA ALA A 37 -28.06 7.79 44.40
C ALA A 37 -26.90 8.44 45.17
N SER A 38 -25.88 8.97 44.49
CA SER A 38 -24.69 9.56 45.13
C SER A 38 -23.95 10.59 44.28
N ASP A 39 -24.45 11.82 44.31
CA ASP A 39 -23.77 12.95 43.67
C ASP A 39 -22.75 13.59 44.63
N ILE A 40 -21.60 14.01 44.13
CA ILE A 40 -20.63 14.86 44.82
C ILE A 40 -20.20 15.94 43.83
N GLU A 41 -20.74 17.16 43.97
CA GLU A 41 -20.65 18.15 42.90
C GLU A 41 -20.20 19.53 43.37
N LEU A 42 -19.49 20.24 42.49
CA LEU A 42 -19.27 21.68 42.57
C LEU A 42 -19.91 22.34 41.35
N LEU A 43 -20.93 23.18 41.58
CA LEU A 43 -21.79 23.73 40.55
C LEU A 43 -21.60 25.25 40.45
N ASN A 44 -20.89 25.70 39.42
CA ASN A 44 -20.63 27.12 39.08
C ASN A 44 -21.29 27.54 37.75
N ASP A 45 -22.15 26.69 37.19
CA ASP A 45 -22.78 26.87 35.89
C ASP A 45 -24.07 27.72 35.96
N SER A 46 -24.75 27.90 34.82
CA SER A 46 -26.06 28.56 34.78
C SER A 46 -27.25 27.60 35.03
N GLY A 47 -27.00 26.31 35.29
CA GLY A 47 -28.01 25.27 35.47
C GLY A 47 -28.22 24.38 34.24
N THR A 48 -28.71 23.16 34.47
CA THR A 48 -28.80 22.08 33.47
C THR A 48 -30.21 21.85 32.89
N THR A 49 -31.27 22.36 33.55
CA THR A 49 -32.66 22.28 33.06
C THR A 49 -33.43 23.56 33.40
N GLY A 50 -33.93 24.28 32.39
CA GLY A 50 -34.84 25.42 32.55
C GLY A 50 -34.42 26.49 33.56
N VAL A 51 -33.58 27.45 33.17
CA VAL A 51 -33.20 28.67 33.92
C VAL A 51 -33.33 28.59 35.46
N GLU A 52 -32.48 27.79 36.10
CA GLU A 52 -32.22 27.93 37.54
C GLU A 52 -31.49 29.26 37.82
N SER A 53 -30.55 29.63 36.94
CA SER A 53 -29.95 30.97 36.85
C SER A 53 -29.82 31.40 35.38
N PRO A 54 -30.04 32.68 35.03
CA PRO A 54 -29.76 33.18 33.68
C PRO A 54 -28.26 33.33 33.38
N PHE A 55 -27.38 33.23 34.39
CA PHE A 55 -25.93 33.44 34.29
C PHE A 55 -25.13 32.36 35.04
N GLY A 56 -23.91 32.06 34.59
CA GLY A 56 -22.93 31.28 35.36
C GLY A 56 -22.40 32.04 36.58
N GLY A 57 -21.84 31.31 37.54
CA GLY A 57 -21.18 31.87 38.72
C GLY A 57 -19.75 32.35 38.47
N THR A 58 -19.08 32.88 39.48
CA THR A 58 -17.70 33.39 39.37
C THR A 58 -16.88 33.05 40.61
N ILE A 59 -15.83 32.26 40.44
CA ILE A 59 -14.89 31.88 41.50
C ILE A 59 -13.54 32.56 41.21
N HIS A 60 -13.15 33.53 42.03
CA HIS A 60 -11.90 34.30 41.87
C HIS A 60 -10.63 33.55 42.33
N GLY A 61 -10.67 32.22 42.34
CA GLY A 61 -9.62 31.34 42.84
C GLY A 61 -9.74 29.93 42.27
N ASP A 62 -9.30 28.93 43.04
CA ASP A 62 -9.43 27.53 42.66
C ASP A 62 -10.84 26.97 42.97
N ALA A 63 -11.36 26.13 42.08
CA ALA A 63 -12.46 25.21 42.36
C ALA A 63 -11.88 23.81 42.61
N THR A 64 -11.95 23.32 43.85
CA THR A 64 -11.37 22.04 44.25
C THR A 64 -12.43 21.11 44.82
N LEU A 65 -12.57 19.95 44.21
CA LEU A 65 -13.32 18.81 44.73
C LEU A 65 -12.33 17.71 45.10
N LEU A 66 -12.20 17.43 46.39
CA LEU A 66 -11.26 16.44 46.92
C LEU A 66 -11.99 15.38 47.74
N VAL A 67 -11.80 14.12 47.38
CA VAL A 67 -12.23 12.97 48.17
C VAL A 67 -11.00 12.13 48.49
N ASN A 68 -10.66 12.04 49.78
CA ASN A 68 -9.68 11.12 50.33
C ASN A 68 -10.40 10.13 51.26
N ALA A 69 -10.19 8.83 51.04
CA ALA A 69 -10.71 7.77 51.91
C ALA A 69 -9.80 6.54 51.87
N ALA A 70 -10.04 5.57 52.78
CA ALA A 70 -9.43 4.26 52.63
C ALA A 70 -10.07 3.51 51.47
N ASN A 71 -11.37 3.21 51.57
CA ASN A 71 -12.16 2.64 50.48
C ASN A 71 -13.39 3.53 50.21
N PHE A 72 -13.93 3.47 48.99
CA PHE A 72 -15.25 4.00 48.66
C PHE A 72 -16.13 2.90 48.09
N THR A 73 -17.28 2.64 48.71
CA THR A 73 -18.21 1.60 48.28
C THR A 73 -19.62 2.14 48.13
N LEU A 74 -20.18 2.04 46.93
CA LEU A 74 -21.61 2.22 46.65
C LEU A 74 -22.28 0.87 46.51
N THR A 75 -22.99 0.44 47.55
CA THR A 75 -23.49 -0.94 47.68
C THR A 75 -24.81 -1.19 46.96
N ASN A 76 -25.43 -0.17 46.37
CA ASN A 76 -26.74 -0.31 45.74
C ASN A 76 -26.61 -0.49 44.23
N ALA A 77 -27.08 -1.62 43.70
CA ALA A 77 -27.12 -1.91 42.26
C ALA A 77 -28.00 -0.95 41.44
N ALA A 78 -28.92 -0.24 42.07
CA ALA A 78 -29.76 0.77 41.41
C ALA A 78 -29.19 2.20 41.52
N GLY A 79 -28.11 2.40 42.27
CA GLY A 79 -27.54 3.72 42.53
C GLY A 79 -26.20 3.89 41.84
N SER A 80 -26.05 4.95 41.05
CA SER A 80 -24.81 5.33 40.38
C SER A 80 -24.06 6.44 41.14
N LEU A 81 -22.74 6.51 40.94
CA LEU A 81 -21.86 7.53 41.52
C LEU A 81 -21.61 8.64 40.49
N PHE A 82 -21.83 9.89 40.87
CA PHE A 82 -21.51 11.06 40.03
C PHE A 82 -20.65 12.02 40.82
N VAL A 83 -19.51 12.41 40.25
CA VAL A 83 -18.57 13.32 40.91
C VAL A 83 -18.12 14.38 39.92
N ASP A 84 -18.62 15.60 40.04
CA ASP A 84 -18.48 16.60 38.99
C ASP A 84 -18.02 17.98 39.47
N ILE A 85 -17.28 18.68 38.61
CA ILE A 85 -17.17 20.14 38.64
C ILE A 85 -17.85 20.69 37.39
N ASN A 86 -18.96 21.40 37.57
CA ASN A 86 -19.69 22.01 36.47
C ASN A 86 -19.49 23.53 36.45
N ASN A 87 -18.73 24.00 35.47
CA ASN A 87 -18.45 25.40 35.17
C ASN A 87 -19.06 25.84 33.82
N GLY A 88 -19.92 25.03 33.21
CA GLY A 88 -20.45 25.28 31.87
C GLY A 88 -21.31 26.55 31.77
N ASN A 89 -21.71 26.88 30.53
CA ASN A 89 -22.68 27.94 30.24
C ASN A 89 -22.37 29.31 30.88
N GLY A 90 -21.14 29.82 30.69
CA GLY A 90 -20.72 31.13 31.17
C GLY A 90 -20.22 31.18 32.61
N GLY A 91 -20.03 30.03 33.28
CA GLY A 91 -19.32 29.98 34.56
C GLY A 91 -17.86 30.42 34.44
N VAL A 92 -17.32 31.05 35.48
CA VAL A 92 -15.94 31.54 35.53
C VAL A 92 -15.21 31.02 36.75
N ILE A 93 -14.04 30.43 36.54
CA ILE A 93 -13.04 30.06 37.54
C ILE A 93 -11.73 30.75 37.14
N ASP A 94 -11.22 31.68 37.95
CA ASP A 94 -10.03 32.47 37.59
C ASP A 94 -8.73 31.65 37.61
N SER A 95 -8.71 30.51 38.33
CA SER A 95 -7.52 29.66 38.47
C SER A 95 -7.79 28.21 38.04
N ASN A 96 -7.57 27.21 38.90
CA ASN A 96 -7.68 25.79 38.54
C ASN A 96 -9.07 25.22 38.85
N ALA A 97 -9.52 24.28 38.01
CA ALA A 97 -10.58 23.34 38.35
C ALA A 97 -9.93 21.97 38.63
N THR A 98 -9.96 21.53 39.88
CA THR A 98 -9.30 20.28 40.32
C THR A 98 -10.31 19.33 40.93
N LEU A 99 -10.52 18.20 40.27
CA LEU A 99 -11.25 17.05 40.80
C LEU A 99 -10.24 15.96 41.17
N SER A 100 -10.23 15.54 42.42
CA SER A 100 -9.31 14.50 42.91
C SER A 100 -10.04 13.51 43.79
N PHE A 101 -10.08 12.26 43.34
CA PHE A 101 -10.69 11.14 44.05
C PHE A 101 -9.60 10.13 44.38
N ASN A 102 -9.01 10.26 45.57
CA ASN A 102 -7.84 9.51 46.01
C ASN A 102 -8.18 8.52 47.11
N LEU A 103 -8.02 7.24 46.83
CA LEU A 103 -8.26 6.15 47.77
C LEU A 103 -6.95 5.41 48.04
N SER A 104 -6.66 5.12 49.31
CA SER A 104 -5.55 4.23 49.65
C SER A 104 -5.88 2.74 49.49
N GLY A 105 -7.14 2.43 49.22
CA GLY A 105 -7.74 1.13 48.94
C GLY A 105 -8.68 1.25 47.73
N ASP A 106 -9.84 0.60 47.76
CA ASP A 106 -10.62 0.31 46.55
C ASP A 106 -11.78 1.29 46.31
N LEU A 107 -12.06 1.56 45.03
CA LEU A 107 -13.34 2.11 44.57
C LEU A 107 -14.23 0.95 44.10
N THR A 108 -15.42 0.82 44.67
CA THR A 108 -16.39 -0.22 44.27
C THR A 108 -17.79 0.34 44.12
N THR A 109 -18.38 0.23 42.94
CA THR A 109 -19.80 0.55 42.67
C THR A 109 -20.51 -0.65 42.05
N GLN A 110 -21.75 -0.92 42.44
CA GLN A 110 -22.56 -1.96 41.78
C GLN A 110 -23.23 -1.48 40.47
N SER A 111 -23.40 -0.17 40.31
CA SER A 111 -23.91 0.50 39.11
C SER A 111 -22.80 1.38 38.50
N SER A 112 -23.18 2.35 37.68
CA SER A 112 -22.25 3.21 36.95
C SER A 112 -21.52 4.18 37.86
N ALA A 113 -20.36 4.65 37.39
CA ALA A 113 -19.59 5.68 38.04
C ALA A 113 -19.14 6.72 37.01
N ASP A 114 -19.46 7.98 37.24
CA ASP A 114 -19.21 9.10 36.33
C ASP A 114 -18.39 10.18 37.07
N PHE A 115 -17.34 10.67 36.42
CA PHE A 115 -16.44 11.68 36.98
C PHE A 115 -16.08 12.74 35.94
N ASP A 116 -16.67 13.94 36.04
CA ASP A 116 -16.52 14.94 34.99
C ASP A 116 -16.06 16.33 35.46
N ILE A 117 -15.30 17.01 34.59
CA ILE A 117 -15.18 18.47 34.62
C ILE A 117 -15.92 19.02 33.40
N LEU A 118 -17.07 19.64 33.63
CA LEU A 118 -17.93 20.20 32.59
C LEU A 118 -17.64 21.69 32.46
N ASN A 119 -16.94 22.10 31.40
CA ASN A 119 -16.67 23.50 31.08
C ASN A 119 -17.35 23.95 29.77
N GLY A 120 -18.09 23.05 29.12
CA GLY A 120 -18.68 23.26 27.81
C GLY A 120 -19.92 24.16 27.76
N GLN A 121 -20.51 24.22 26.57
CA GLN A 121 -21.77 24.90 26.31
C GLN A 121 -22.83 23.89 25.90
N ASN A 122 -23.98 23.90 26.57
CA ASN A 122 -25.13 23.05 26.22
C ASN A 122 -26.31 23.86 25.63
N GLN A 123 -27.37 23.16 25.25
CA GLN A 123 -28.59 23.75 24.66
C GLN A 123 -29.32 24.76 25.55
N PHE A 124 -29.03 24.78 26.86
CA PHE A 124 -29.68 25.66 27.84
C PHE A 124 -28.84 26.89 28.19
N SER A 125 -27.77 27.17 27.45
CA SER A 125 -26.85 28.27 27.75
C SER A 125 -27.46 29.67 27.61
N ASN A 126 -28.71 29.81 27.15
CA ASN A 126 -29.37 31.11 26.87
C ASN A 126 -28.53 32.04 25.97
N GLY A 127 -27.73 31.45 25.08
CA GLY A 127 -26.83 32.21 24.18
C GLY A 127 -25.49 32.60 24.81
N MET A 128 -25.24 32.30 26.08
CA MET A 128 -23.93 32.45 26.71
C MET A 128 -22.92 31.47 26.12
N PRO A 129 -21.62 31.79 26.07
CA PRO A 129 -20.57 30.84 25.72
C PRO A 129 -20.48 29.68 26.74
N GLY A 130 -19.56 28.74 26.51
CA GLY A 130 -19.17 27.80 27.56
C GLY A 130 -18.53 28.48 28.76
N GLY A 131 -18.06 27.68 29.71
CA GLY A 131 -17.33 28.13 30.89
C GLY A 131 -15.92 28.61 30.60
N SER A 132 -15.33 29.33 31.55
CA SER A 132 -13.93 29.76 31.54
C SER A 132 -13.21 29.26 32.78
N ILE A 133 -12.11 28.53 32.59
CA ILE A 133 -11.14 28.13 33.62
C ILE A 133 -9.81 28.84 33.28
N GLY A 134 -9.34 29.72 34.14
CA GLY A 134 -8.20 30.61 33.87
C GLY A 134 -6.85 29.89 33.81
N SER A 135 -6.71 28.74 34.47
CA SER A 135 -5.49 27.92 34.47
C SER A 135 -5.76 26.49 34.01
N ALA A 136 -5.61 25.46 34.86
CA ALA A 136 -5.70 24.06 34.45
C ALA A 136 -7.03 23.41 34.86
N ALA A 137 -7.48 22.46 34.06
CA ALA A 137 -8.53 21.50 34.43
C ALA A 137 -7.85 20.15 34.70
N THR A 138 -7.86 19.69 35.96
CA THR A 138 -7.23 18.43 36.35
C THR A 138 -8.24 17.51 36.99
N LEU A 139 -8.43 16.34 36.40
CA LEU A 139 -9.25 15.25 36.94
C LEU A 139 -8.35 14.07 37.27
N THR A 140 -8.35 13.60 38.52
CA THR A 140 -7.52 12.49 38.97
C THR A 140 -8.34 11.50 39.78
N ILE A 141 -8.28 10.23 39.37
CA ILE A 141 -8.86 9.10 40.09
C ILE A 141 -7.70 8.16 40.45
N SER A 142 -7.50 7.95 41.75
CA SER A 142 -6.47 7.05 42.26
C SER A 142 -7.07 6.07 43.27
N ALA A 143 -6.85 4.78 43.08
CA ALA A 143 -7.29 3.72 43.98
C ALA A 143 -6.30 2.54 43.91
N VAL A 144 -6.41 1.58 44.82
CA VAL A 144 -5.73 0.28 44.69
C VAL A 144 -6.41 -0.52 43.58
N ASP A 145 -7.71 -0.76 43.66
CA ASP A 145 -8.50 -1.33 42.57
C ASP A 145 -9.76 -0.47 42.31
N ILE A 146 -10.17 -0.41 41.05
CA ILE A 146 -11.43 0.21 40.61
C ILE A 146 -12.33 -0.89 40.06
N SER A 147 -13.49 -1.07 40.67
CA SER A 147 -14.50 -2.06 40.26
C SER A 147 -15.86 -1.39 40.08
N VAL A 148 -16.32 -1.28 38.83
CA VAL A 148 -17.59 -0.66 38.46
C VAL A 148 -18.51 -1.73 37.86
N GLY A 149 -19.70 -1.90 38.41
CA GLY A 149 -20.61 -2.98 38.04
C GLY A 149 -21.28 -2.82 36.67
N THR A 150 -21.46 -1.60 36.19
CA THR A 150 -21.95 -1.27 34.85
C THR A 150 -20.96 -0.35 34.14
N ASP A 151 -21.36 0.86 33.72
CA ASP A 151 -20.53 1.75 32.91
C ASP A 151 -19.63 2.64 33.77
N PHE A 152 -18.40 2.85 33.33
CA PHE A 152 -17.47 3.80 33.94
C PHE A 152 -17.18 4.90 32.94
N SER A 153 -17.68 6.11 33.19
CA SER A 153 -17.39 7.29 32.38
C SER A 153 -16.52 8.28 33.15
N THR A 154 -15.58 8.91 32.47
CA THR A 154 -14.89 10.07 33.03
C THR A 154 -14.37 10.99 31.94
N GLY A 155 -14.53 12.30 32.13
CA GLY A 155 -14.04 13.23 31.15
C GLY A 155 -13.84 14.67 31.58
N ILE A 156 -13.12 15.40 30.72
CA ILE A 156 -13.03 16.86 30.78
C ILE A 156 -13.70 17.38 29.52
N PHE A 157 -14.88 17.98 29.68
CA PHE A 157 -15.71 18.41 28.55
C PHE A 157 -15.75 19.93 28.44
N ASN A 158 -14.87 20.45 27.61
CA ASN A 158 -14.81 21.82 27.09
C ASN A 158 -15.59 22.00 25.77
N THR A 159 -16.51 21.08 25.49
CA THR A 159 -17.23 20.93 24.21
C THR A 159 -18.37 21.92 24.02
N ARG A 160 -18.64 22.29 22.76
CA ARG A 160 -19.92 22.88 22.37
C ARG A 160 -20.88 21.76 21.95
N PHE A 161 -21.84 21.44 22.80
CA PHE A 161 -22.72 20.29 22.61
C PHE A 161 -23.83 20.53 21.57
N GLY A 162 -24.45 19.44 21.11
CA GLY A 162 -25.61 19.44 20.22
C GLY A 162 -26.68 20.45 20.62
N GLY A 163 -27.10 21.29 19.67
CA GLY A 163 -28.17 22.27 19.89
C GLY A 163 -27.78 23.50 20.71
N ALA A 164 -26.52 23.67 21.08
CA ALA A 164 -26.05 24.83 21.84
C ALA A 164 -26.17 26.15 21.04
N PRO A 165 -26.86 27.19 21.57
CA PRO A 165 -27.22 28.39 20.79
C PRO A 165 -26.18 29.52 20.79
N GLY A 166 -25.23 29.54 21.72
CA GLY A 166 -24.31 30.67 21.89
C GLY A 166 -23.03 30.60 21.04
N PRO A 167 -22.10 31.55 21.22
CA PRO A 167 -21.04 31.86 20.25
C PRO A 167 -19.87 30.87 20.22
N GLY A 168 -19.57 30.16 21.30
CA GLY A 168 -18.47 29.19 21.35
C GLY A 168 -18.56 28.28 22.57
N ALA A 169 -17.75 27.21 22.57
CA ALA A 169 -17.60 26.32 23.72
C ALA A 169 -16.87 27.00 24.89
N GLY A 170 -16.32 26.20 25.81
CA GLY A 170 -15.56 26.72 26.94
C GLY A 170 -14.09 27.04 26.63
N SER A 171 -13.41 27.65 27.58
CA SER A 171 -11.96 27.89 27.57
C SER A 171 -11.26 27.37 28.83
N ILE A 172 -10.12 26.71 28.65
CA ILE A 172 -9.17 26.31 29.69
C ILE A 172 -7.84 26.98 29.38
N GLY A 173 -7.30 27.78 30.30
CA GLY A 173 -6.15 28.66 30.03
C GLY A 173 -4.81 27.94 29.81
N THR A 174 -4.64 26.75 30.39
CA THR A 174 -3.43 25.92 30.27
C THR A 174 -3.82 24.47 29.93
N ASP A 175 -3.47 23.51 30.78
CA ASP A 175 -3.62 22.08 30.48
C ASP A 175 -4.99 21.53 30.90
N ALA A 176 -5.50 20.57 30.12
CA ALA A 176 -6.58 19.66 30.50
C ALA A 176 -5.98 18.26 30.72
N THR A 177 -5.92 17.79 31.96
CA THR A 177 -5.28 16.52 32.30
C THR A 177 -6.24 15.59 33.03
N LEU A 178 -6.43 14.39 32.49
CA LEU A 178 -7.20 13.31 33.06
C LEU A 178 -6.26 12.16 33.44
N ASN A 179 -6.20 11.81 34.73
CA ASN A 179 -5.36 10.73 35.24
C ASN A 179 -6.20 9.65 35.93
N ILE A 180 -5.97 8.39 35.57
CA ILE A 180 -6.48 7.22 36.30
C ILE A 180 -5.27 6.37 36.70
N THR A 181 -5.12 6.11 37.99
CA THR A 181 -4.04 5.27 38.51
C THR A 181 -4.61 4.21 39.44
N ALA A 182 -4.43 2.94 39.08
CA ALA A 182 -4.85 1.81 39.89
C ALA A 182 -3.94 0.59 39.68
N SER A 183 -4.12 -0.44 40.49
CA SER A 183 -3.59 -1.77 40.18
C SER A 183 -4.46 -2.38 39.09
N ASN A 184 -5.76 -2.54 39.31
CA ASN A 184 -6.68 -3.04 38.30
C ASN A 184 -7.87 -2.10 38.10
N VAL A 185 -8.40 -2.11 36.88
CA VAL A 185 -9.71 -1.53 36.54
C VAL A 185 -10.57 -2.65 35.99
N ALA A 186 -11.72 -2.89 36.61
CA ALA A 186 -12.72 -3.86 36.20
C ALA A 186 -14.07 -3.18 35.99
N VAL A 187 -14.60 -3.25 34.77
CA VAL A 187 -15.85 -2.59 34.37
C VAL A 187 -16.82 -3.63 33.80
N GLY A 188 -18.02 -3.72 34.38
CA GLY A 188 -19.05 -4.67 33.97
C GLY A 188 -19.83 -4.28 32.71
N GLY A 189 -19.76 -3.02 32.31
CA GLY A 189 -20.33 -2.45 31.08
C GLY A 189 -19.26 -1.80 30.20
N GLN A 190 -19.54 -0.60 29.68
CA GLN A 190 -18.62 0.21 28.87
C GLN A 190 -17.66 1.03 29.74
N LEU A 191 -16.42 1.17 29.31
CA LEU A 191 -15.48 2.17 29.82
C LEU A 191 -15.36 3.31 28.80
N SER A 192 -15.58 4.55 29.22
CA SER A 192 -15.44 5.76 28.40
C SER A 192 -14.56 6.78 29.11
N VAL A 193 -13.41 7.11 28.54
CA VAL A 193 -12.46 8.08 29.10
C VAL A 193 -12.14 9.13 28.05
N GLY A 194 -12.43 10.39 28.33
CA GLY A 194 -12.39 11.39 27.26
C GLY A 194 -12.03 12.82 27.64
N ILE A 195 -11.46 13.53 26.65
CA ILE A 195 -11.37 14.99 26.66
C ILE A 195 -12.15 15.51 25.46
N GLY A 196 -13.20 16.29 25.72
CA GLY A 196 -14.00 16.93 24.70
C GLY A 196 -13.64 18.40 24.56
N ASN A 197 -13.18 18.82 23.39
CA ASN A 197 -12.90 20.20 23.01
C ASN A 197 -13.57 20.59 21.67
N ARG A 198 -14.44 19.71 21.15
CA ARG A 198 -15.02 19.81 19.81
C ARG A 198 -16.13 20.83 19.66
N ASN A 199 -16.50 21.08 18.41
CA ASN A 199 -17.73 21.79 18.03
C ASN A 199 -18.80 20.80 17.53
N ASN A 200 -19.87 20.63 18.28
CA ASN A 200 -21.05 19.86 17.87
C ASN A 200 -22.34 20.72 17.95
N GLY A 201 -22.21 22.04 18.05
CA GLY A 201 -23.36 22.95 18.18
C GLY A 201 -24.05 23.24 16.84
N SER A 202 -25.14 24.02 16.88
CA SER A 202 -25.79 24.51 15.66
C SER A 202 -25.34 25.94 15.32
N GLY A 203 -25.36 26.32 14.04
CA GLY A 203 -24.92 27.67 13.61
C GLY A 203 -23.41 27.87 13.67
N SER A 204 -22.95 29.13 13.57
CA SER A 204 -21.54 29.49 13.28
C SER A 204 -20.61 29.58 14.51
N GLY A 205 -20.96 28.95 15.62
CA GLY A 205 -20.12 28.97 16.82
C GLY A 205 -18.87 28.10 16.68
N THR A 206 -17.91 28.25 17.59
CA THR A 206 -16.62 27.52 17.57
C THR A 206 -16.57 26.39 18.60
N GLY A 207 -15.60 25.47 18.42
CA GLY A 207 -15.21 24.51 19.44
C GLY A 207 -14.56 25.17 20.66
N GLY A 208 -14.06 24.34 21.57
CA GLY A 208 -13.40 24.78 22.79
C GLY A 208 -11.95 25.20 22.57
N SER A 209 -11.41 25.88 23.56
CA SER A 209 -10.00 26.27 23.61
C SER A 209 -9.31 25.71 24.85
N ILE A 210 -8.21 25.00 24.66
CA ILE A 210 -7.27 24.55 25.70
C ILE A 210 -5.93 25.22 25.37
N GLY A 211 -5.43 26.10 26.25
CA GLY A 211 -4.23 26.90 25.98
C GLY A 211 -2.92 26.11 25.99
N GLY A 212 -2.88 24.99 26.70
CA GLY A 212 -1.74 24.08 26.82
C GLY A 212 -2.05 22.69 26.24
N ASN A 213 -1.63 21.65 26.96
CA ASN A 213 -1.77 20.26 26.55
C ASN A 213 -3.14 19.68 26.93
N ALA A 214 -3.61 18.71 26.16
CA ALA A 214 -4.73 17.85 26.49
C ALA A 214 -4.22 16.41 26.65
N ALA A 215 -4.27 15.87 27.87
CA ALA A 215 -3.65 14.59 28.20
C ALA A 215 -4.59 13.64 28.94
N ILE A 216 -4.73 12.42 28.42
CA ILE A 216 -5.38 11.29 29.09
C ILE A 216 -4.29 10.29 29.49
N ASN A 217 -4.20 9.95 30.77
CA ASN A 217 -3.23 9.00 31.28
C ASN A 217 -3.93 7.91 32.10
N LEU A 218 -3.94 6.68 31.60
CA LEU A 218 -4.33 5.49 32.33
C LEU A 218 -3.09 4.67 32.66
N ASN A 219 -2.72 4.62 33.95
CA ASN A 219 -1.53 3.94 34.43
C ASN A 219 -1.92 2.81 35.39
N LEU A 220 -1.92 1.57 34.89
CA LEU A 220 -2.29 0.39 35.65
C LEU A 220 -1.08 -0.52 35.92
N LEU A 221 -0.88 -0.92 37.18
CA LEU A 221 0.14 -1.91 37.54
C LEU A 221 -0.28 -3.35 37.18
N GLY A 222 -1.58 -3.58 37.11
CA GLY A 222 -2.26 -4.83 36.79
C GLY A 222 -3.16 -4.65 35.55
N ASN A 223 -4.34 -5.25 35.56
CA ASN A 223 -5.14 -5.42 34.34
C ASN A 223 -6.18 -4.32 34.14
N LEU A 224 -6.44 -3.98 32.88
CA LEU A 224 -7.68 -3.38 32.42
C LEU A 224 -8.61 -4.50 31.95
N GLY A 225 -9.75 -4.70 32.62
CA GLY A 225 -10.79 -5.66 32.23
C GLY A 225 -12.12 -4.96 32.03
N VAL A 226 -12.67 -5.01 30.83
CA VAL A 226 -13.95 -4.38 30.48
C VAL A 226 -14.84 -5.44 29.81
N GLN A 227 -16.06 -5.65 30.30
CA GLN A 227 -16.98 -6.63 29.70
C GLN A 227 -17.61 -6.10 28.40
N GLY A 228 -17.80 -4.78 28.27
CA GLY A 228 -18.24 -4.11 27.05
C GLY A 228 -17.09 -3.48 26.26
N ASP A 229 -17.38 -2.33 25.64
CA ASP A 229 -16.41 -1.54 24.88
C ASP A 229 -15.52 -0.70 25.82
N ALA A 230 -14.27 -0.49 25.42
CA ALA A 230 -13.36 0.43 26.09
C ALA A 230 -12.94 1.54 25.12
N ASP A 231 -13.41 2.75 25.38
CA ASP A 231 -13.25 3.91 24.52
C ASP A 231 -12.40 4.99 25.19
N PHE A 232 -11.32 5.39 24.53
CA PHE A 232 -10.45 6.49 24.91
C PHE A 232 -10.46 7.53 23.81
N PHE A 233 -10.85 8.77 24.09
CA PHE A 233 -10.97 9.76 23.03
C PHE A 233 -10.54 11.17 23.42
N LEU A 234 -9.93 11.85 22.46
CA LEU A 234 -9.67 13.27 22.53
C LEU A 234 -10.30 13.92 21.30
N ASN A 235 -11.36 14.67 21.53
CA ASN A 235 -12.20 15.23 20.48
C ASN A 235 -11.94 16.73 20.33
N ASN A 236 -11.31 17.13 19.25
CA ASN A 236 -10.99 18.51 18.88
C ASN A 236 -11.59 18.91 17.52
N GLU A 237 -12.40 18.04 16.94
CA GLU A 237 -13.01 18.18 15.62
C GLU A 237 -14.17 19.20 15.58
N SER A 238 -14.77 19.32 14.38
CA SER A 238 -16.09 19.92 14.19
C SER A 238 -17.05 18.95 13.49
N ASP A 239 -18.20 18.69 14.12
CA ASP A 239 -19.35 18.01 13.52
C ASP A 239 -20.40 19.01 12.99
N ALA A 240 -20.08 20.31 13.05
CA ALA A 240 -21.00 21.42 12.81
C ALA A 240 -20.49 22.39 11.73
N THR A 241 -21.34 23.36 11.36
CA THR A 241 -20.92 24.48 10.51
C THR A 241 -20.04 25.46 11.31
N GLY A 242 -18.72 25.33 11.23
CA GLY A 242 -17.78 26.19 11.95
C GLY A 242 -16.47 25.46 12.25
N PRO A 243 -15.44 26.17 12.75
CA PRO A 243 -14.17 25.53 13.09
C PRO A 243 -14.34 24.59 14.30
N GLY A 244 -13.43 23.62 14.39
CA GLY A 244 -13.32 22.70 15.52
C GLY A 244 -12.78 23.40 16.77
N GLY A 245 -12.22 22.60 17.67
CA GLY A 245 -11.53 23.08 18.85
C GLY A 245 -10.09 23.52 18.57
N THR A 246 -9.48 24.15 19.57
CA THR A 246 -8.06 24.50 19.59
C THR A 246 -7.40 23.94 20.85
N ILE A 247 -6.29 23.24 20.67
CA ILE A 247 -5.36 22.80 21.72
C ILE A 247 -4.03 23.47 21.42
N GLY A 248 -3.50 24.27 22.34
CA GLY A 248 -2.28 25.06 22.11
C GLY A 248 -1.00 24.23 22.13
N GLY A 249 -0.97 23.15 22.92
CA GLY A 249 0.15 22.20 23.03
C GLY A 249 -0.17 20.84 22.42
N ASP A 250 0.29 19.79 23.09
CA ASP A 250 0.14 18.40 22.65
C ASP A 250 -1.23 17.81 23.00
N ALA A 251 -1.71 16.90 22.15
CA ALA A 251 -2.87 16.06 22.37
C ALA A 251 -2.39 14.62 22.59
N THR A 252 -2.50 14.09 23.81
CA THR A 252 -1.89 12.80 24.16
C THR A 252 -2.87 11.85 24.84
N ILE A 253 -2.89 10.59 24.40
CA ILE A 253 -3.53 9.47 25.08
C ILE A 253 -2.44 8.45 25.44
N ASN A 254 -2.21 8.24 26.74
CA ASN A 254 -1.26 7.26 27.28
C ASN A 254 -2.01 6.16 28.04
N LEU A 255 -1.80 4.92 27.63
CA LEU A 255 -2.47 3.72 28.15
C LEU A 255 -1.40 2.70 28.52
N SER A 256 -1.24 2.42 29.81
CA SER A 256 -0.34 1.39 30.30
C SER A 256 -1.07 0.43 31.24
N ALA A 257 -0.96 -0.87 30.98
CA ALA A 257 -1.50 -1.92 31.83
C ALA A 257 -0.65 -3.18 31.74
N ALA A 258 -0.76 -4.10 32.71
CA ALA A 258 -0.20 -5.43 32.58
C ALA A 258 -0.90 -6.22 31.46
N ASN A 259 -2.22 -6.25 31.44
CA ASN A 259 -2.99 -6.81 30.32
C ASN A 259 -4.22 -5.95 30.07
N ILE A 260 -4.66 -5.88 28.82
CA ILE A 260 -5.92 -5.25 28.43
C ILE A 260 -6.84 -6.34 27.91
N SER A 261 -8.05 -6.44 28.46
CA SER A 261 -9.08 -7.37 28.00
C SER A 261 -10.42 -6.66 27.86
N THR A 262 -11.03 -6.76 26.68
CA THR A 262 -12.37 -6.23 26.42
C THR A 262 -13.29 -7.33 25.88
N GLY A 263 -14.53 -7.37 26.38
CA GLY A 263 -15.58 -8.23 25.81
C GLY A 263 -16.24 -7.59 24.58
N GLY A 264 -16.11 -6.28 24.39
CA GLY A 264 -16.45 -5.53 23.19
C GLY A 264 -15.24 -4.99 22.44
N GLY A 265 -15.39 -3.85 21.77
CA GLY A 265 -14.34 -3.14 21.06
C GLY A 265 -13.34 -2.46 21.99
N PHE A 266 -12.14 -2.20 21.48
CA PHE A 266 -11.13 -1.38 22.14
C PHE A 266 -10.74 -0.23 21.21
N SER A 267 -11.19 0.99 21.53
CA SER A 267 -10.95 2.17 20.71
C SER A 267 -10.09 3.19 21.45
N ALA A 268 -9.09 3.72 20.77
CA ALA A 268 -8.35 4.90 21.20
C ALA A 268 -8.19 5.87 20.01
N GLU A 269 -8.68 7.09 20.16
CA GLU A 269 -8.80 8.03 19.03
C GLU A 269 -8.49 9.48 19.41
N ILE A 270 -7.70 10.15 18.58
CA ILE A 270 -7.55 11.61 18.59
C ILE A 270 -8.23 12.15 17.34
N ARG A 271 -9.30 12.92 17.52
CA ARG A 271 -10.13 13.47 16.44
C ARG A 271 -9.87 14.97 16.32
N ASN A 272 -9.28 15.39 15.21
CA ASN A 272 -8.89 16.77 14.90
C ASN A 272 -9.35 17.23 13.51
N TYR A 273 -10.25 16.48 12.89
CA TYR A 273 -10.73 16.76 11.54
C TYR A 273 -11.67 17.98 11.48
N SER A 274 -12.03 18.42 10.27
CA SER A 274 -12.98 19.53 10.05
C SER A 274 -12.56 20.85 10.71
N GLY A 275 -11.30 21.23 10.54
CA GLY A 275 -10.76 22.51 11.05
C GLY A 275 -10.43 22.53 12.54
N GLY A 276 -10.23 21.37 13.18
CA GLY A 276 -9.58 21.28 14.48
C GLY A 276 -8.11 21.73 14.41
N THR A 277 -7.57 22.25 15.52
CA THR A 277 -6.17 22.67 15.61
C THR A 277 -5.51 22.13 16.88
N ILE A 278 -4.38 21.44 16.71
CA ILE A 278 -3.44 21.02 17.75
C ILE A 278 -2.11 21.71 17.47
N GLY A 279 -1.67 22.60 18.35
CA GLY A 279 -0.44 23.40 18.16
C GLY A 279 0.84 22.59 18.30
N GLY A 280 0.81 21.53 19.12
CA GLY A 280 1.88 20.56 19.29
C GLY A 280 1.66 19.28 18.50
N SER A 281 2.07 18.15 19.08
CA SER A 281 1.95 16.81 18.51
C SER A 281 0.65 16.12 18.93
N ALA A 282 0.18 15.18 18.10
CA ALA A 282 -0.87 14.23 18.45
C ALA A 282 -0.22 12.87 18.72
N SER A 283 -0.44 12.27 19.89
CA SER A 283 0.23 11.02 20.28
C SER A 283 -0.70 10.05 20.99
N LEU A 284 -0.75 8.83 20.48
CA LEU A 284 -1.48 7.70 21.06
C LEU A 284 -0.48 6.61 21.41
N ASN A 285 -0.30 6.37 22.72
CA ASN A 285 0.69 5.43 23.24
C ASN A 285 0.01 4.35 24.06
N ILE A 286 0.13 3.10 23.62
CA ILE A 286 -0.45 1.93 24.28
C ILE A 286 0.66 0.94 24.58
N THR A 287 0.79 0.55 25.85
CA THR A 287 1.75 -0.47 26.28
C THR A 287 1.06 -1.48 27.19
N ALA A 288 1.09 -2.74 26.80
CA ALA A 288 0.60 -3.84 27.63
C ALA A 288 1.53 -5.06 27.58
N ALA A 289 1.41 -6.02 28.49
CA ALA A 289 2.02 -7.33 28.25
C ALA A 289 1.25 -8.08 27.16
N SER A 290 -0.08 -8.03 27.18
CA SER A 290 -0.93 -8.56 26.10
C SER A 290 -2.23 -7.78 26.00
N ILE A 291 -2.82 -7.78 24.80
CA ILE A 291 -4.12 -7.16 24.52
C ILE A 291 -5.03 -8.25 23.92
N GLY A 292 -6.18 -8.48 24.54
CA GLY A 292 -7.18 -9.44 24.08
C GLY A 292 -8.57 -8.83 24.03
N ASN A 293 -9.02 -8.46 22.84
CA ASN A 293 -10.34 -7.90 22.59
C ASN A 293 -11.21 -8.87 21.79
N ALA A 294 -12.42 -9.13 22.29
CA ALA A 294 -13.39 -9.96 21.57
C ALA A 294 -14.04 -9.23 20.38
N GLY A 295 -14.13 -7.89 20.45
CA GLY A 295 -14.58 -7.01 19.35
C GLY A 295 -13.43 -6.46 18.51
N ASP A 296 -13.67 -5.36 17.80
CA ASP A 296 -12.65 -4.69 16.95
C ASP A 296 -11.70 -3.83 17.78
N ALA A 297 -10.45 -3.67 17.29
CA ALA A 297 -9.48 -2.73 17.87
C ALA A 297 -9.24 -1.57 16.91
N THR A 298 -9.45 -0.35 17.39
CA THR A 298 -9.36 0.89 16.61
C THR A 298 -8.35 1.85 17.24
N PHE A 299 -7.40 2.31 16.44
CA PHE A 299 -6.36 3.24 16.87
C PHE A 299 -6.22 4.34 15.83
N GLN A 300 -6.66 5.56 16.11
CA GLN A 300 -6.72 6.59 15.08
C GLN A 300 -6.26 7.96 15.51
N ILE A 301 -5.63 8.65 14.56
CA ILE A 301 -5.47 10.11 14.57
C ILE A 301 -6.14 10.63 13.31
N LEU A 302 -7.25 11.34 13.47
CA LEU A 302 -8.06 11.85 12.37
C LEU A 302 -7.82 13.36 12.22
N ASN A 303 -7.03 13.76 11.23
CA ASN A 303 -6.64 15.14 10.94
C ASN A 303 -7.14 15.65 9.56
N ASN A 304 -8.12 14.96 8.98
CA ASN A 304 -8.63 15.27 7.65
C ASN A 304 -9.50 16.54 7.58
N ASP A 305 -9.89 16.93 6.37
CA ASP A 305 -10.85 18.01 6.11
C ASP A 305 -10.43 19.36 6.74
N GLY A 306 -9.15 19.71 6.57
CA GLY A 306 -8.56 20.96 7.07
C GLY A 306 -8.11 20.95 8.53
N GLY A 307 -8.04 19.78 9.16
CA GLY A 307 -7.41 19.61 10.47
C GLY A 307 -5.92 20.00 10.45
N GLN A 308 -5.42 20.53 11.58
CA GLN A 308 -4.03 20.99 11.73
C GLN A 308 -3.38 20.39 12.97
N ILE A 309 -2.22 19.76 12.80
CA ILE A 309 -1.30 19.33 13.86
C ILE A 309 0.04 20.05 13.61
N GLY A 310 0.55 20.80 14.58
CA GLY A 310 1.79 21.56 14.43
C GLY A 310 3.07 20.72 14.53
N GLY A 311 3.03 19.65 15.31
CA GLY A 311 4.13 18.70 15.53
C GLY A 311 3.96 17.39 14.75
N ASP A 312 4.31 16.28 15.40
CA ASP A 312 4.18 14.93 14.84
C ASP A 312 2.79 14.33 15.08
N ALA A 313 2.41 13.35 14.27
CA ALA A 313 1.27 12.47 14.53
C ALA A 313 1.76 11.03 14.76
N ASN A 314 1.64 10.52 15.99
CA ASN A 314 2.21 9.23 16.38
C ASN A 314 1.16 8.29 16.96
N ILE A 315 1.08 7.07 16.41
CA ILE A 315 0.37 5.93 16.99
C ILE A 315 1.41 4.87 17.34
N SER A 316 1.53 4.51 18.62
CA SER A 316 2.45 3.50 19.10
C SER A 316 1.71 2.47 19.95
N VAL A 317 1.64 1.22 19.47
CA VAL A 317 1.05 0.08 20.19
C VAL A 317 2.11 -0.98 20.41
N GLY A 318 2.50 -1.16 21.67
CA GLY A 318 3.54 -2.10 22.08
C GLY A 318 2.98 -3.20 23.00
N THR A 319 3.29 -4.46 22.68
CA THR A 319 3.05 -5.58 23.60
C THR A 319 4.28 -6.48 23.74
N SER A 320 4.50 -7.06 24.92
CA SER A 320 5.56 -8.08 25.10
C SER A 320 5.11 -9.50 24.76
N GLY A 321 3.80 -9.73 24.70
CA GLY A 321 3.11 -10.95 24.29
C GLY A 321 2.20 -10.70 23.10
N ASP A 322 0.97 -11.21 23.16
CA ASP A 322 0.06 -11.22 22.00
C ASP A 322 -0.85 -9.98 21.92
N LEU A 323 -1.27 -9.64 20.70
CA LEU A 323 -2.39 -8.75 20.39
C LEU A 323 -3.43 -9.55 19.59
N THR A 324 -4.60 -9.79 20.17
CA THR A 324 -5.68 -10.56 19.54
C THR A 324 -6.98 -9.74 19.47
N ALA A 325 -7.55 -9.61 18.28
CA ALA A 325 -8.77 -8.82 18.01
C ALA A 325 -9.77 -9.55 17.11
N ASN A 326 -11.00 -9.04 16.97
CA ASN A 326 -11.85 -9.40 15.83
C ASN A 326 -11.26 -8.85 14.53
N SER A 327 -11.16 -7.53 14.39
CA SER A 327 -10.45 -6.85 13.30
C SER A 327 -9.61 -5.70 13.86
N ILE A 328 -8.64 -5.20 13.10
CA ILE A 328 -7.81 -4.05 13.50
C ILE A 328 -7.94 -2.94 12.46
N THR A 329 -8.15 -1.70 12.92
CA THR A 329 -8.01 -0.49 12.11
C THR A 329 -7.09 0.48 12.84
N ALA A 330 -5.87 0.62 12.33
CA ALA A 330 -4.92 1.64 12.76
C ALA A 330 -4.73 2.66 11.64
N LEU A 331 -5.02 3.94 11.89
CA LEU A 331 -5.06 4.94 10.82
C LEU A 331 -4.61 6.33 11.29
N ILE A 332 -3.65 6.92 10.57
CA ILE A 332 -3.42 8.37 10.60
C ILE A 332 -4.03 8.95 9.32
N ASN A 333 -5.15 9.65 9.48
CA ASN A 333 -5.90 10.22 8.36
C ASN A 333 -5.62 11.71 8.23
N ASN A 334 -4.80 12.11 7.27
CA ASN A 334 -4.47 13.50 6.98
C ASN A 334 -5.08 13.98 5.65
N ARG A 335 -6.14 13.33 5.16
CA ARG A 335 -6.74 13.61 3.84
C ARG A 335 -7.33 15.02 3.73
N ASN A 336 -7.70 15.41 2.52
CA ASN A 336 -8.68 16.48 2.30
C ASN A 336 -8.26 17.86 2.85
N GLY A 337 -6.98 18.20 2.68
CA GLY A 337 -6.41 19.46 3.15
C GLY A 337 -5.95 19.45 4.61
N GLY A 338 -5.89 18.27 5.25
CA GLY A 338 -5.21 18.12 6.54
C GLY A 338 -3.73 18.48 6.47
N THR A 339 -3.19 19.02 7.57
CA THR A 339 -1.77 19.37 7.68
C THR A 339 -1.14 18.83 8.95
N ILE A 340 0.02 18.19 8.83
CA ILE A 340 0.90 17.79 9.95
C ILE A 340 2.24 18.48 9.74
N GLY A 341 2.66 19.27 10.73
CA GLY A 341 3.80 20.17 10.63
C GLY A 341 5.16 19.47 10.61
N SER A 342 5.24 18.24 11.11
CA SER A 342 6.44 17.40 11.16
C SER A 342 6.17 16.01 10.53
N GLY A 343 6.57 14.89 11.15
CA GLY A 343 6.40 13.53 10.62
C GLY A 343 5.12 12.83 11.09
N ALA A 344 4.84 11.66 10.52
CA ALA A 344 3.77 10.78 10.98
C ALA A 344 4.25 9.33 11.09
N ALA A 345 4.02 8.70 12.25
CA ALA A 345 4.44 7.34 12.51
C ALA A 345 3.30 6.49 13.08
N LEU A 346 3.08 5.33 12.47
CA LEU A 346 2.21 4.26 12.96
C LEU A 346 3.10 3.07 13.26
N SER A 347 3.27 2.72 14.53
CA SER A 347 4.19 1.67 15.00
C SER A 347 3.45 0.64 15.85
N PHE A 348 3.48 -0.62 15.40
CA PHE A 348 3.01 -1.80 16.13
C PHE A 348 4.19 -2.72 16.41
N GLY A 349 4.55 -2.85 17.68
CA GLY A 349 5.62 -3.75 18.15
C GLY A 349 5.05 -4.84 19.05
N ILE A 350 4.85 -6.03 18.50
CA ILE A 350 4.17 -7.15 19.17
C ILE A 350 5.18 -8.27 19.47
N GLY A 351 5.52 -8.47 20.75
CA GLY A 351 6.50 -9.46 21.16
C GLY A 351 6.08 -10.91 20.90
N GLY A 352 4.77 -11.16 20.79
CA GLY A 352 4.16 -12.43 20.45
C GLY A 352 3.45 -12.40 19.09
N THR A 353 2.22 -12.92 19.05
CA THR A 353 1.40 -13.00 17.84
C THR A 353 0.48 -11.80 17.70
N LEU A 354 0.48 -11.18 16.53
CA LEU A 354 -0.60 -10.31 16.05
C LEU A 354 -1.66 -11.17 15.37
N SER A 355 -2.86 -11.28 15.94
CA SER A 355 -3.94 -12.11 15.41
C SER A 355 -5.27 -11.37 15.31
N THR A 356 -5.95 -11.58 14.19
CA THR A 356 -7.35 -11.14 13.99
C THR A 356 -8.21 -12.28 13.48
N GLN A 357 -9.53 -12.19 13.69
CA GLN A 357 -10.51 -13.06 13.03
C GLN A 357 -10.89 -12.55 11.63
N GLY A 358 -10.95 -11.22 11.46
CA GLY A 358 -11.20 -10.50 10.23
C GLY A 358 -9.96 -9.78 9.73
N ASP A 359 -10.17 -8.63 9.10
CA ASP A 359 -9.11 -7.86 8.44
C ASP A 359 -8.26 -7.07 9.45
N ALA A 360 -7.03 -6.77 9.07
CA ALA A 360 -6.14 -5.87 9.78
C ALA A 360 -5.62 -4.81 8.82
N THR A 361 -5.90 -3.54 9.09
CA THR A 361 -5.47 -2.39 8.27
C THR A 361 -4.60 -1.46 9.09
N PHE A 362 -3.44 -1.10 8.52
CA PHE A 362 -2.49 -0.16 9.10
C PHE A 362 -2.11 0.88 8.05
N GLY A 363 -2.62 2.11 8.20
CA GLY A 363 -2.53 3.10 7.13
C GLY A 363 -2.11 4.49 7.58
N ILE A 364 -1.38 5.20 6.71
CA ILE A 364 -1.22 6.65 6.78
C ILE A 364 -1.62 7.24 5.44
N THR A 365 -2.51 8.24 5.45
CA THR A 365 -3.12 8.72 4.21
C THR A 365 -3.27 10.24 4.13
N ASN A 366 -2.73 10.79 3.05
CA ASN A 366 -2.71 12.21 2.66
C ASN A 366 -3.53 12.46 1.40
N ARG A 367 -4.34 11.48 1.01
CA ARG A 367 -5.07 11.49 -0.23
C ARG A 367 -6.04 12.66 -0.36
N ASN A 368 -6.26 13.12 -1.59
CA ASN A 368 -7.34 14.05 -1.93
C ASN A 368 -8.61 13.33 -2.39
N ASP A 369 -9.67 13.38 -1.59
CA ASP A 369 -10.98 12.84 -1.93
C ASP A 369 -11.98 13.91 -2.42
N GLY A 370 -11.60 15.20 -2.42
CA GLY A 370 -12.43 16.26 -3.02
C GLY A 370 -12.13 17.70 -2.59
N SER A 371 -11.37 17.92 -1.51
CA SER A 371 -11.08 19.25 -0.96
C SER A 371 -9.58 19.63 -0.92
N GLY A 372 -8.72 18.86 -1.60
CA GLY A 372 -7.26 19.07 -1.64
C GLY A 372 -6.50 17.89 -1.03
N GLY A 373 -5.24 17.71 -1.42
CA GLY A 373 -4.37 16.71 -0.79
C GLY A 373 -3.93 17.16 0.61
N GLY A 374 -3.69 16.18 1.47
CA GLY A 374 -3.06 16.40 2.78
C GLY A 374 -1.57 16.64 2.68
N VAL A 375 -1.01 17.38 3.63
CA VAL A 375 0.44 17.66 3.72
C VAL A 375 1.01 17.15 5.05
N ILE A 376 2.09 16.35 5.00
CA ILE A 376 2.95 16.02 6.15
C ILE A 376 4.35 16.53 5.79
N ASN A 377 4.91 17.48 6.54
CA ASN A 377 6.19 18.09 6.15
C ASN A 377 7.43 17.22 6.46
N GLY A 378 7.24 16.05 7.08
CA GLY A 378 8.29 15.12 7.46
C GLY A 378 8.08 13.72 6.91
N ASP A 379 8.89 12.78 7.41
CA ASP A 379 8.84 11.39 7.01
C ASP A 379 7.57 10.70 7.52
N VAL A 380 7.08 9.77 6.71
CA VAL A 380 5.92 8.94 7.02
C VAL A 380 6.36 7.49 7.16
N THR A 381 6.04 6.88 8.29
CA THR A 381 6.42 5.49 8.58
C THR A 381 5.21 4.69 9.06
N THR A 382 4.93 3.59 8.38
CA THR A 382 4.11 2.49 8.90
C THR A 382 5.06 1.35 9.27
N ASP A 383 5.10 0.94 10.53
CA ASP A 383 5.94 -0.14 11.02
C ASP A 383 5.08 -1.16 11.78
N VAL A 384 4.96 -2.37 11.24
CA VAL A 384 4.24 -3.50 11.85
C VAL A 384 5.23 -4.63 12.05
N SER A 385 5.61 -4.87 13.31
CA SER A 385 6.52 -5.94 13.70
C SER A 385 5.87 -6.89 14.71
N ALA A 386 5.98 -8.19 14.46
CA ALA A 386 5.53 -9.21 15.40
C ALA A 386 6.44 -10.44 15.43
N ALA A 387 6.38 -11.26 16.47
CA ALA A 387 6.99 -12.60 16.38
C ALA A 387 6.25 -13.48 15.35
N ASN A 388 4.93 -13.33 15.26
CA ASN A 388 4.10 -13.98 14.25
C ASN A 388 2.90 -13.08 13.87
N VAL A 389 2.49 -13.10 12.61
CA VAL A 389 1.28 -12.41 12.14
C VAL A 389 0.32 -13.44 11.55
N SER A 390 -0.90 -13.49 12.08
CA SER A 390 -1.94 -14.48 11.74
C SER A 390 -3.31 -13.81 11.60
N ILE A 391 -3.63 -13.39 10.38
CA ILE A 391 -4.83 -12.61 10.06
C ILE A 391 -5.91 -13.52 9.48
N GLY A 392 -7.07 -13.53 10.12
CA GLY A 392 -8.22 -14.36 9.70
C GLY A 392 -8.90 -13.85 8.43
N GLY A 393 -8.75 -12.56 8.10
CA GLY A 393 -9.10 -11.95 6.83
C GLY A 393 -7.87 -11.56 6.01
N GLY A 394 -7.82 -10.32 5.54
CA GLY A 394 -6.72 -9.72 4.80
C GLY A 394 -5.88 -8.77 5.63
N LEU A 395 -4.58 -8.72 5.35
CA LEU A 395 -3.67 -7.72 5.91
C LEU A 395 -3.42 -6.65 4.87
N LEU A 396 -3.71 -5.39 5.20
CA LEU A 396 -3.35 -4.22 4.41
C LEU A 396 -2.43 -3.32 5.23
N THR A 397 -1.26 -2.97 4.67
CA THR A 397 -0.48 -1.82 5.15
C THR A 397 -0.28 -0.83 4.01
N ASP A 398 -0.63 0.44 4.22
CA ASP A 398 -0.60 1.45 3.17
C ASP A 398 -0.01 2.79 3.63
N ILE A 399 0.71 3.44 2.71
CA ILE A 399 0.99 4.88 2.78
C ILE A 399 0.47 5.50 1.49
N SER A 400 -0.51 6.40 1.58
CA SER A 400 -1.22 6.92 0.40
C SER A 400 -1.14 8.44 0.31
N THR A 401 -0.41 8.95 -0.67
CA THR A 401 -0.32 10.37 -1.09
C THR A 401 -1.13 10.67 -2.35
N ASN A 402 -1.91 9.70 -2.84
CA ASN A 402 -2.73 9.79 -4.04
C ASN A 402 -3.45 11.15 -4.24
N ARG A 403 -3.57 11.59 -5.49
CA ARG A 403 -4.36 12.78 -5.91
C ARG A 403 -3.88 14.13 -5.34
N GLY A 404 -2.56 14.28 -5.17
CA GLY A 404 -1.94 15.56 -4.77
C GLY A 404 -1.65 15.70 -3.28
N GLY A 405 -1.62 14.61 -2.52
CA GLY A 405 -1.01 14.59 -1.19
C GLY A 405 0.49 14.83 -1.26
N HIS A 406 1.09 15.37 -0.19
CA HIS A 406 2.51 15.71 -0.12
C HIS A 406 3.13 15.21 1.19
N ILE A 407 4.27 14.50 1.08
CA ILE A 407 5.08 13.99 2.21
C ILE A 407 6.58 14.07 1.88
N ALA A 408 7.46 13.99 2.90
CA ALA A 408 8.90 13.99 2.67
C ALA A 408 9.42 12.64 2.14
N SER A 409 9.23 11.56 2.90
CA SER A 409 9.60 10.18 2.53
C SER A 409 8.52 9.21 2.98
N ALA A 410 8.44 8.04 2.35
CA ALA A 410 7.53 6.96 2.73
C ALA A 410 8.29 5.67 3.07
N PHE A 411 8.06 5.15 4.28
CA PHE A 411 8.61 3.88 4.75
C PHE A 411 7.47 2.95 5.21
N ASN A 412 7.14 1.93 4.42
CA ASN A 412 6.15 0.92 4.79
C ASN A 412 6.87 -0.38 5.15
N ASN A 413 6.97 -0.68 6.44
CA ASN A 413 7.76 -1.76 7.00
C ASN A 413 6.85 -2.80 7.65
N VAL A 414 6.94 -4.04 7.20
CA VAL A 414 6.22 -5.18 7.80
C VAL A 414 7.19 -6.31 8.08
N SER A 415 7.25 -6.75 9.33
CA SER A 415 8.13 -7.85 9.73
C SER A 415 7.46 -8.87 10.64
N ALA A 416 7.71 -10.15 10.38
CA ALA A 416 7.29 -11.25 11.23
C ALA A 416 8.45 -12.21 11.51
N GLY A 417 8.84 -12.39 12.78
CA GLY A 417 9.97 -13.25 13.14
C GLY A 417 9.84 -14.70 12.62
N SER A 418 8.63 -15.26 12.64
CA SER A 418 8.33 -16.62 12.21
C SER A 418 7.49 -16.68 10.94
N ALA A 419 6.27 -16.16 10.94
CA ALA A 419 5.42 -16.21 9.76
C ALA A 419 4.49 -15.00 9.64
N LEU A 420 4.24 -14.62 8.40
CA LEU A 420 3.30 -13.58 7.99
C LEU A 420 2.18 -14.24 7.18
N THR A 421 1.01 -14.38 7.79
CA THR A 421 -0.09 -15.17 7.20
C THR A 421 -1.40 -14.42 7.24
N ALA A 422 -2.14 -14.49 6.13
CA ALA A 422 -3.50 -13.99 6.01
C ALA A 422 -4.37 -15.01 5.26
N GLN A 423 -5.65 -15.16 5.61
CA GLN A 423 -6.51 -16.13 4.92
C GLN A 423 -6.94 -15.62 3.54
N THR A 424 -7.08 -14.31 3.33
CA THR A 424 -7.46 -13.76 2.02
C THR A 424 -6.25 -13.23 1.28
N TYR A 425 -5.79 -12.02 1.59
CA TYR A 425 -4.71 -11.32 0.91
C TYR A 425 -3.66 -10.79 1.89
N LEU A 426 -2.43 -10.66 1.39
CA LEU A 426 -1.38 -9.85 1.98
C LEU A 426 -1.15 -8.69 1.00
N ASP A 427 -1.40 -7.47 1.43
CA ASP A 427 -1.39 -6.28 0.58
C ASP A 427 -0.56 -5.17 1.23
N PHE A 428 0.52 -4.78 0.56
CA PHE A 428 1.47 -3.79 1.06
C PHE A 428 1.71 -2.73 -0.01
N GLU A 429 1.38 -1.50 0.31
CA GLU A 429 1.25 -0.45 -0.70
C GLU A 429 1.94 0.86 -0.28
N ILE A 430 2.58 1.50 -1.24
CA ILE A 430 2.83 2.94 -1.23
C ILE A 430 2.16 3.52 -2.47
N GLU A 431 1.12 4.31 -2.28
CA GLU A 431 0.31 4.86 -3.36
C GLU A 431 0.55 6.37 -3.53
N ASN A 432 1.10 6.76 -4.65
CA ASN A 432 1.37 8.13 -5.06
C ASN A 432 0.70 8.50 -6.39
N ALA A 433 -0.27 7.71 -6.83
CA ALA A 433 -0.87 7.79 -8.16
C ALA A 433 -1.99 8.83 -8.29
N GLY A 434 -2.17 9.29 -9.53
CA GLY A 434 -3.28 10.12 -9.98
C GLY A 434 -4.42 9.28 -10.56
N PHE A 435 -5.65 9.74 -10.41
CA PHE A 435 -6.81 9.13 -11.08
C PHE A 435 -8.05 10.03 -11.10
N ASP A 436 -9.00 9.69 -11.98
CA ASP A 436 -10.31 10.34 -12.06
C ASP A 436 -11.31 9.68 -11.10
N ASN A 437 -12.06 10.49 -10.35
CA ASN A 437 -13.16 10.03 -9.48
C ASN A 437 -14.54 10.52 -10.00
N GLY A 438 -14.66 10.73 -11.31
CA GLY A 438 -15.85 11.28 -11.96
C GLY A 438 -15.98 12.81 -11.87
N SER A 439 -15.04 13.49 -11.21
CA SER A 439 -14.95 14.96 -11.12
C SER A 439 -13.87 15.55 -12.04
N GLY A 440 -13.20 14.71 -12.83
CA GLY A 440 -12.01 15.05 -13.60
C GLY A 440 -10.75 14.45 -12.97
N PHE A 441 -9.75 14.26 -13.81
CA PHE A 441 -8.45 13.71 -13.43
C PHE A 441 -7.72 14.61 -12.43
N ALA A 442 -7.28 14.02 -11.32
CA ALA A 442 -6.38 14.63 -10.36
C ALA A 442 -4.99 13.96 -10.48
N PRO A 443 -3.91 14.72 -10.74
CA PRO A 443 -2.56 14.18 -10.76
C PRO A 443 -2.18 13.50 -9.45
N GLY A 444 -1.16 12.63 -9.50
CA GLY A 444 -0.63 11.95 -8.34
C GLY A 444 -0.09 12.86 -7.24
N GLY A 445 0.32 12.23 -6.15
CA GLY A 445 0.90 12.92 -5.00
C GLY A 445 2.35 13.31 -5.23
N THR A 446 3.01 13.69 -4.14
CA THR A 446 4.42 14.01 -4.09
C THR A 446 5.06 13.41 -2.84
N ILE A 447 6.14 12.67 -3.06
CA ILE A 447 7.08 12.17 -2.06
C ILE A 447 8.43 12.83 -2.41
N ASP A 448 8.92 13.73 -1.57
CA ASP A 448 10.11 14.54 -1.89
C ASP A 448 11.40 13.71 -2.03
N ALA A 449 11.50 12.59 -1.33
CA ALA A 449 12.65 11.69 -1.30
C ALA A 449 12.23 10.24 -1.62
N ASP A 450 12.57 9.29 -0.76
CA ASP A 450 12.43 7.86 -1.05
C ASP A 450 11.03 7.31 -0.71
N ALA A 451 10.59 6.33 -1.50
CA ALA A 451 9.47 5.45 -1.22
C ALA A 451 10.00 4.01 -1.07
N ILE A 452 10.00 3.49 0.15
CA ILE A 452 10.59 2.19 0.48
C ILE A 452 9.52 1.31 1.13
N LEU A 453 9.29 0.16 0.51
CA LEU A 453 8.42 -0.90 0.99
C LEU A 453 9.28 -2.11 1.38
N ASP A 454 9.35 -2.40 2.68
CA ASP A 454 10.13 -3.50 3.25
C ASP A 454 9.20 -4.54 3.90
N VAL A 455 9.21 -5.76 3.37
CA VAL A 455 8.44 -6.88 3.91
C VAL A 455 9.38 -8.04 4.21
N SER A 456 9.40 -8.51 5.46
CA SER A 456 10.27 -9.62 5.86
C SER A 456 9.59 -10.64 6.78
N ALA A 457 9.84 -11.93 6.53
CA ALA A 457 9.33 -13.00 7.41
C ALA A 457 10.14 -14.29 7.34
N GLY A 458 9.87 -15.22 8.26
CA GLY A 458 10.24 -16.62 8.06
C GLY A 458 9.50 -17.21 6.86
N ASN A 459 8.19 -17.41 6.97
CA ASN A 459 7.34 -17.77 5.81
C ASN A 459 6.28 -16.69 5.58
N MET A 460 5.90 -16.51 4.32
CA MET A 460 4.78 -15.64 3.95
C MET A 460 3.70 -16.47 3.25
N SER A 461 2.43 -16.31 3.62
CA SER A 461 1.36 -17.07 2.98
C SER A 461 0.04 -16.34 2.93
N THR A 462 -0.66 -16.49 1.80
CA THR A 462 -2.08 -16.15 1.66
C THR A 462 -2.91 -17.42 1.46
N GLY A 463 -4.17 -17.41 1.87
CA GLY A 463 -5.08 -18.56 1.73
C GLY A 463 -5.77 -18.59 0.37
N THR A 464 -6.67 -17.63 0.10
CA THR A 464 -7.60 -17.70 -1.05
C THR A 464 -7.41 -16.60 -2.10
N ASP A 465 -6.61 -15.58 -1.84
CA ASP A 465 -6.40 -14.46 -2.76
C ASP A 465 -4.90 -14.13 -2.93
N TYR A 466 -4.59 -12.89 -3.28
CA TYR A 466 -3.30 -12.48 -3.79
C TYR A 466 -2.29 -12.10 -2.70
N PHE A 467 -1.01 -12.19 -3.07
CA PHE A 467 0.09 -11.50 -2.40
C PHE A 467 0.45 -10.26 -3.23
N ASN A 468 0.44 -9.07 -2.65
CA ASN A 468 0.77 -7.83 -3.35
C ASN A 468 1.79 -6.99 -2.57
N ALA A 469 2.85 -6.60 -3.26
CA ALA A 469 3.77 -5.55 -2.85
C ALA A 469 3.83 -4.52 -4.00
N LEU A 470 3.34 -3.31 -3.73
CA LEU A 470 3.10 -2.30 -4.75
C LEU A 470 3.65 -0.94 -4.34
N ILE A 471 4.40 -0.30 -5.25
CA ILE A 471 4.61 1.14 -5.25
C ILE A 471 3.95 1.70 -6.51
N SER A 472 2.92 2.52 -6.35
CA SER A 472 2.12 3.04 -7.45
C SER A 472 2.36 4.53 -7.64
N ASN A 473 3.01 4.94 -8.72
CA ASN A 473 3.39 6.33 -9.01
C ASN A 473 2.77 6.90 -10.31
N ASP A 474 1.70 6.27 -10.80
CA ASP A 474 1.10 6.58 -12.09
C ASP A 474 0.42 7.95 -12.13
N GLY A 475 0.14 8.45 -13.34
CA GLY A 475 -0.75 9.61 -13.50
C GLY A 475 -0.22 10.90 -12.87
N GLY A 476 1.08 11.19 -13.02
CA GLY A 476 1.69 12.42 -12.51
C GLY A 476 2.14 12.36 -11.05
N GLY A 477 2.25 11.16 -10.47
CA GLY A 477 2.93 10.98 -9.19
C GLY A 477 4.39 11.40 -9.26
N HIS A 478 4.90 11.99 -8.18
CA HIS A 478 6.30 12.37 -8.05
C HIS A 478 6.96 11.69 -6.83
N ILE A 479 8.02 10.94 -7.07
CA ILE A 479 8.95 10.42 -6.05
C ILE A 479 10.31 11.05 -6.37
N GLY A 480 10.85 11.89 -5.49
CA GLY A 480 12.10 12.62 -5.76
C GLY A 480 13.36 11.76 -5.61
N GLY A 481 13.30 10.71 -4.80
CA GLY A 481 14.34 9.72 -4.57
C GLY A 481 14.04 8.38 -5.24
N ASN A 482 14.35 7.29 -4.54
CA ASN A 482 14.21 5.92 -5.02
C ASN A 482 12.81 5.37 -4.74
N ALA A 483 12.35 4.44 -5.58
CA ALA A 483 11.21 3.58 -5.32
C ALA A 483 11.74 2.15 -5.15
N ILE A 484 11.68 1.60 -3.93
CA ILE A 484 12.31 0.31 -3.60
C ILE A 484 11.29 -0.62 -2.95
N ILE A 485 11.14 -1.83 -3.51
CA ILE A 485 10.40 -2.93 -2.91
C ILE A 485 11.39 -4.02 -2.50
N ASN A 486 11.44 -4.32 -1.21
CA ASN A 486 12.19 -5.46 -0.68
C ASN A 486 11.20 -6.47 -0.07
N VAL A 487 11.18 -7.69 -0.62
CA VAL A 487 10.43 -8.81 -0.03
C VAL A 487 11.38 -9.95 0.29
N ILE A 488 11.58 -10.20 1.58
CA ILE A 488 12.61 -11.11 2.09
C ILE A 488 11.97 -12.19 2.95
N ALA A 489 11.84 -13.40 2.41
CA ALA A 489 11.45 -14.58 3.16
C ALA A 489 12.67 -15.46 3.44
N SER A 490 12.96 -15.78 4.70
CA SER A 490 13.99 -16.78 5.01
C SER A 490 13.54 -18.22 4.75
N GLY A 491 12.24 -18.41 4.51
CA GLY A 491 11.54 -19.63 4.12
C GLY A 491 10.79 -19.44 2.80
N ALA A 492 9.54 -19.90 2.73
CA ALA A 492 8.74 -19.88 1.51
C ALA A 492 7.77 -18.68 1.43
N ILE A 493 7.45 -18.27 0.20
CA ILE A 493 6.30 -17.40 -0.11
C ILE A 493 5.25 -18.25 -0.83
N ASN A 494 4.04 -18.33 -0.28
CA ASN A 494 2.94 -19.10 -0.86
C ASN A 494 1.72 -18.20 -1.10
N ALA A 495 1.38 -17.92 -2.37
CA ALA A 495 0.20 -17.16 -2.72
C ALA A 495 -0.96 -18.10 -3.12
N GLY A 496 -2.13 -17.91 -2.51
CA GLY A 496 -3.36 -18.64 -2.85
C GLY A 496 -3.79 -18.44 -4.30
N THR A 497 -3.58 -17.23 -4.85
CA THR A 497 -3.78 -16.89 -6.26
C THR A 497 -2.50 -16.31 -6.86
N ASP A 498 -2.54 -15.07 -7.33
CA ASP A 498 -1.42 -14.39 -7.97
C ASP A 498 -0.48 -13.76 -6.92
N ALA A 499 0.81 -13.65 -7.25
CA ALA A 499 1.77 -12.84 -6.52
C ALA A 499 2.24 -11.66 -7.37
N PHE A 500 2.17 -10.46 -6.80
CA PHE A 500 2.55 -9.18 -7.41
C PHE A 500 3.69 -8.53 -6.65
N PHE A 501 4.71 -8.13 -7.39
CA PHE A 501 5.80 -7.28 -6.94
C PHE A 501 5.95 -6.20 -8.01
N THR A 502 5.36 -5.03 -7.78
CA THR A 502 5.14 -4.07 -8.85
C THR A 502 5.55 -2.66 -8.45
N ILE A 503 6.36 -2.01 -9.28
CA ILE A 503 6.52 -0.57 -9.28
C ILE A 503 5.85 -0.04 -10.55
N THR A 504 4.84 0.81 -10.42
CA THR A 504 4.22 1.50 -11.56
C THR A 504 4.61 2.98 -11.57
N ASN A 505 4.98 3.48 -12.74
CA ASN A 505 5.46 4.83 -12.98
C ASN A 505 5.05 5.30 -14.39
N ASN A 506 3.78 5.12 -14.76
CA ASN A 506 3.29 5.33 -16.12
C ASN A 506 2.29 6.51 -16.22
N GLN A 507 1.78 6.74 -17.43
CA GLN A 507 0.55 7.51 -17.64
C GLN A 507 -0.66 6.68 -17.23
N ASN A 508 -1.63 7.28 -16.54
CA ASN A 508 -2.90 6.60 -16.31
C ASN A 508 -3.75 6.57 -17.60
N ASP A 509 -4.81 5.74 -17.59
CA ASP A 509 -5.75 5.55 -18.71
C ASP A 509 -6.41 6.85 -19.23
N GLU A 510 -6.38 7.94 -18.45
CA GLU A 510 -7.01 9.22 -18.76
C GLU A 510 -6.07 10.23 -19.44
N GLY A 511 -4.80 9.85 -19.68
CA GLY A 511 -3.79 10.66 -20.39
C GLY A 511 -2.72 11.29 -19.47
N PRO A 512 -1.88 12.21 -19.98
CA PRO A 512 -0.78 12.80 -19.21
C PRO A 512 -1.27 13.59 -17.97
N PRO A 513 -0.43 13.72 -16.93
CA PRO A 513 1.00 13.42 -16.89
C PRO A 513 1.36 11.98 -16.53
N ALA A 514 2.57 11.56 -16.89
CA ALA A 514 3.17 10.30 -16.42
C ALA A 514 3.80 10.47 -15.03
N GLY A 515 4.03 9.36 -14.32
CA GLY A 515 4.82 9.33 -13.10
C GLY A 515 6.29 9.74 -13.28
N THR A 516 6.92 10.17 -12.19
CA THR A 516 8.37 10.44 -12.11
C THR A 516 8.97 9.85 -10.83
N ILE A 517 10.06 9.09 -10.98
CA ILE A 517 10.96 8.62 -9.92
C ILE A 517 12.33 9.28 -10.18
N GLY A 518 12.86 10.04 -9.21
CA GLY A 518 14.10 10.79 -9.38
C GLY A 518 15.38 9.95 -9.27
N GLY A 519 15.34 8.89 -8.47
CA GLY A 519 16.41 7.91 -8.26
C GLY A 519 16.16 6.58 -8.97
N ASP A 520 16.53 5.49 -8.31
CA ASP A 520 16.39 4.12 -8.80
C ASP A 520 14.97 3.58 -8.55
N ALA A 521 14.49 2.73 -9.45
CA ALA A 521 13.35 1.85 -9.23
C ALA A 521 13.88 0.41 -9.05
N ALA A 522 13.72 -0.17 -7.86
CA ALA A 522 14.30 -1.47 -7.54
C ALA A 522 13.28 -2.42 -6.91
N ILE A 523 13.23 -3.65 -7.42
CA ILE A 523 12.44 -4.75 -6.84
C ILE A 523 13.42 -5.87 -6.47
N ASN A 524 13.55 -6.14 -5.16
CA ASN A 524 14.44 -7.15 -4.62
C ASN A 524 13.62 -8.24 -3.90
N ILE A 525 13.54 -9.42 -4.50
CA ILE A 525 12.80 -10.56 -3.95
C ILE A 525 13.77 -11.68 -3.59
N THR A 526 13.74 -12.12 -2.33
CA THR A 526 14.53 -13.27 -1.87
C THR A 526 13.66 -14.24 -1.08
N ALA A 527 13.75 -15.53 -1.43
CA ALA A 527 13.06 -16.61 -0.73
C ALA A 527 13.79 -17.96 -0.89
N ILE A 528 13.40 -18.97 -0.10
CA ILE A 528 13.76 -20.35 -0.42
C ILE A 528 13.03 -20.76 -1.70
N ASN A 529 11.71 -20.71 -1.67
CA ASN A 529 10.87 -21.06 -2.81
C ASN A 529 9.64 -20.14 -2.85
N ILE A 530 9.08 -19.98 -4.05
CA ILE A 530 7.80 -19.31 -4.24
C ILE A 530 6.83 -20.26 -4.93
N SER A 531 5.64 -20.40 -4.36
CA SER A 531 4.52 -21.16 -4.94
C SER A 531 3.29 -20.26 -5.09
N THR A 532 2.70 -20.21 -6.29
CA THR A 532 1.47 -19.44 -6.53
C THR A 532 0.37 -20.33 -7.12
N GLY A 533 -0.86 -20.18 -6.60
CA GLY A 533 -2.05 -20.81 -7.17
C GLY A 533 -2.48 -20.18 -8.51
N GLY A 534 -2.00 -18.97 -8.81
CA GLY A 534 -2.15 -18.23 -10.05
C GLY A 534 -0.80 -17.94 -10.71
N GLY A 535 -0.62 -16.74 -11.25
CA GLY A 535 0.65 -16.27 -11.83
C GLY A 535 1.56 -15.55 -10.84
N LEU A 536 2.80 -15.30 -11.26
CA LEU A 536 3.75 -14.45 -10.58
C LEU A 536 4.15 -13.30 -11.51
N PHE A 537 4.11 -12.08 -10.98
CA PHE A 537 4.36 -10.86 -11.73
C PHE A 537 5.34 -9.98 -10.94
N ALA A 538 6.59 -9.96 -11.38
CA ALA A 538 7.57 -8.99 -10.95
C ALA A 538 7.75 -7.97 -12.07
N THR A 539 7.32 -6.72 -11.84
CA THR A 539 7.21 -5.73 -12.91
C THR A 539 7.64 -4.34 -12.45
N ILE A 540 8.54 -3.71 -13.20
CA ILE A 540 8.75 -2.27 -13.19
C ILE A 540 8.10 -1.72 -14.45
N ASP A 541 6.99 -0.99 -14.31
CA ASP A 541 6.27 -0.37 -15.42
C ASP A 541 6.57 1.13 -15.45
N ASN A 542 7.47 1.53 -16.34
CA ASN A 542 7.84 2.90 -16.67
C ASN A 542 7.32 3.31 -18.05
N SER A 543 6.26 2.66 -18.53
CA SER A 543 5.74 2.88 -19.88
C SER A 543 5.01 4.22 -20.01
N GLY A 544 4.63 4.58 -21.24
CA GLY A 544 3.71 5.69 -21.48
C GLY A 544 4.27 7.03 -21.02
N GLY A 545 5.55 7.31 -21.21
CA GLY A 545 6.17 8.59 -20.83
C GLY A 545 6.62 8.67 -19.37
N GLY A 546 6.60 7.56 -18.62
CA GLY A 546 7.22 7.46 -17.30
C GLY A 546 8.69 7.86 -17.29
N ASN A 547 9.17 8.40 -16.17
CA ASN A 547 10.57 8.74 -16.01
C ASN A 547 11.17 8.15 -14.73
N ILE A 548 12.23 7.36 -14.86
CA ILE A 548 13.13 6.92 -13.78
C ILE A 548 14.49 7.60 -14.01
N GLY A 549 14.96 8.39 -13.03
CA GLY A 549 16.22 9.12 -13.14
C GLY A 549 17.47 8.26 -13.01
N GLY A 550 17.38 7.16 -12.26
CA GLY A 550 18.45 6.18 -12.03
C GLY A 550 18.24 4.87 -12.81
N ASN A 551 18.56 3.74 -12.18
CA ASN A 551 18.42 2.39 -12.70
C ASN A 551 17.00 1.86 -12.51
N ALA A 552 16.62 0.89 -13.36
CA ALA A 552 15.47 0.01 -13.15
C ALA A 552 16.01 -1.41 -12.94
N ASP A 553 15.97 -1.88 -11.69
CA ASP A 553 16.60 -3.14 -11.30
C ASP A 553 15.54 -4.11 -10.74
N LEU A 554 15.41 -5.28 -11.36
CA LEU A 554 14.57 -6.38 -10.90
C LEU A 554 15.49 -7.55 -10.53
N GLU A 555 15.68 -7.77 -9.24
CA GLU A 555 16.43 -8.90 -8.68
C GLU A 555 15.46 -9.91 -8.06
N PHE A 556 15.34 -11.08 -8.68
CA PHE A 556 14.52 -12.18 -8.21
C PHE A 556 15.40 -13.40 -7.91
N SER A 557 15.64 -13.64 -6.61
CA SER A 557 16.65 -14.59 -6.15
C SER A 557 16.07 -15.67 -5.23
N LEU A 558 15.91 -16.88 -5.76
CA LEU A 558 15.47 -18.07 -5.02
C LEU A 558 16.61 -19.07 -4.83
N THR A 559 16.72 -19.61 -3.62
CA THR A 559 17.69 -20.70 -3.34
C THR A 559 17.18 -22.09 -3.73
N SER A 560 15.88 -22.21 -3.98
CA SER A 560 15.17 -23.41 -4.45
C SER A 560 14.21 -23.03 -5.59
N ASP A 561 12.98 -23.55 -5.58
CA ASP A 561 12.11 -23.57 -6.75
C ASP A 561 11.14 -22.38 -6.86
N LEU A 562 10.85 -21.99 -8.09
CA LEU A 562 9.66 -21.23 -8.47
C LEU A 562 8.60 -22.17 -9.04
N THR A 563 7.40 -22.18 -8.47
CA THR A 563 6.26 -22.94 -9.00
C THR A 563 5.04 -22.03 -9.13
N THR A 564 4.53 -21.86 -10.34
CA THR A 564 3.31 -21.10 -10.61
C THR A 564 2.34 -21.96 -11.42
N GLN A 565 1.04 -21.93 -11.09
CA GLN A 565 0.03 -22.57 -11.94
C GLN A 565 -0.28 -21.72 -13.18
N GLY A 566 -0.07 -20.40 -13.08
CA GLY A 566 -0.19 -19.42 -14.16
C GLY A 566 1.15 -19.07 -14.79
N ASP A 567 1.27 -17.82 -15.25
CA ASP A 567 2.48 -17.35 -15.92
C ASP A 567 3.51 -16.90 -14.88
N ALA A 568 4.80 -17.03 -15.19
CA ALA A 568 5.89 -16.38 -14.47
C ALA A 568 6.42 -15.22 -15.32
N VAL A 569 6.25 -13.99 -14.85
CA VAL A 569 6.56 -12.76 -15.59
C VAL A 569 7.56 -11.91 -14.80
N PHE A 570 8.66 -11.57 -15.46
CA PHE A 570 9.71 -10.68 -14.99
C PHE A 570 9.91 -9.60 -16.05
N THR A 571 9.48 -8.38 -15.79
CA THR A 571 9.40 -7.35 -16.83
C THR A 571 9.87 -5.99 -16.34
N ILE A 572 10.71 -5.35 -17.15
CA ILE A 572 10.85 -3.90 -17.15
C ILE A 572 10.17 -3.40 -18.42
N ASP A 573 9.05 -2.70 -18.27
CA ASP A 573 8.36 -2.05 -19.39
C ASP A 573 8.74 -0.57 -19.40
N ASN A 574 9.52 -0.17 -20.40
CA ASN A 574 9.94 1.20 -20.65
C ASN A 574 9.39 1.69 -22.00
N SER A 575 8.30 1.10 -22.48
CA SER A 575 7.77 1.37 -23.81
C SER A 575 7.05 2.74 -23.90
N ASN A 576 6.66 3.12 -25.12
CA ASN A 576 5.75 4.25 -25.38
C ASN A 576 6.19 5.59 -24.78
N GLY A 577 7.49 5.90 -24.87
CA GLY A 577 8.06 7.17 -24.42
C GLY A 577 8.65 7.15 -23.02
N GLY A 578 8.66 6.01 -22.34
CA GLY A 578 9.35 5.84 -21.05
C GLY A 578 10.85 6.17 -21.11
N THR A 579 11.40 6.69 -20.03
CA THR A 579 12.83 6.99 -19.88
C THR A 579 13.41 6.42 -18.61
N ILE A 580 14.53 5.69 -18.73
CA ILE A 580 15.37 5.22 -17.62
C ILE A 580 16.73 5.89 -17.78
N GLY A 581 17.19 6.64 -16.77
CA GLY A 581 18.45 7.40 -16.84
C GLY A 581 19.71 6.55 -16.73
N GLY A 582 19.63 5.39 -16.08
CA GLY A 582 20.70 4.43 -15.84
C GLY A 582 20.55 3.14 -16.64
N ASN A 583 20.73 2.00 -15.96
CA ASN A 583 20.61 0.66 -16.53
C ASN A 583 19.20 0.08 -16.33
N ALA A 584 18.83 -0.88 -17.18
CA ALA A 584 17.69 -1.76 -16.97
C ALA A 584 18.21 -3.20 -16.79
N ILE A 585 17.99 -3.80 -15.62
CA ILE A 585 18.51 -5.12 -15.28
C ILE A 585 17.39 -6.03 -14.80
N VAL A 586 17.28 -7.22 -15.40
CA VAL A 586 16.39 -8.29 -14.94
C VAL A 586 17.24 -9.52 -14.61
N ASP A 587 17.35 -9.83 -13.33
CA ASP A 587 18.11 -10.96 -12.81
C ASP A 587 17.15 -11.98 -12.19
N VAL A 588 17.11 -13.18 -12.77
CA VAL A 588 16.24 -14.27 -12.34
C VAL A 588 17.08 -15.47 -11.96
N THR A 589 17.12 -15.79 -10.66
CA THR A 589 17.85 -16.93 -10.10
C THR A 589 16.89 -17.90 -9.43
N ALA A 590 16.93 -19.17 -9.84
CA ALA A 590 16.16 -20.25 -9.22
C ALA A 590 16.82 -21.62 -9.43
N ALA A 591 16.51 -22.58 -8.56
CA ALA A 591 16.90 -23.98 -8.77
C ALA A 591 16.08 -24.59 -9.92
N ASN A 592 14.76 -24.59 -9.80
CA ASN A 592 13.85 -25.00 -10.87
C ASN A 592 12.76 -23.94 -11.09
N VAL A 593 12.20 -23.91 -12.29
CA VAL A 593 11.03 -23.10 -12.63
C VAL A 593 9.96 -24.01 -13.19
N THR A 594 8.75 -23.97 -12.64
CA THR A 594 7.57 -24.62 -13.21
C THR A 594 6.51 -23.55 -13.44
N ALA A 595 6.09 -23.36 -14.69
CA ALA A 595 5.11 -22.33 -15.06
C ALA A 595 4.26 -22.74 -16.27
N ASN A 596 3.10 -22.09 -16.42
CA ASN A 596 2.30 -22.19 -17.64
C ASN A 596 3.03 -21.56 -18.84
N SER A 597 3.55 -20.34 -18.64
CA SER A 597 4.39 -19.60 -19.58
C SER A 597 5.46 -18.85 -18.79
N LEU A 598 6.60 -18.59 -19.41
CA LEU A 598 7.72 -17.87 -18.79
C LEU A 598 8.09 -16.66 -19.63
N THR A 599 8.11 -15.47 -19.02
CA THR A 599 8.56 -14.23 -19.69
C THR A 599 9.60 -13.53 -18.82
N ALA A 600 10.78 -13.30 -19.39
CA ALA A 600 11.76 -12.36 -18.89
C ALA A 600 12.02 -11.31 -19.97
N GLN A 601 11.68 -10.04 -19.71
CA GLN A 601 11.59 -9.03 -20.75
C GLN A 601 12.07 -7.66 -20.29
N ILE A 602 12.80 -6.98 -21.17
CA ILE A 602 12.96 -5.52 -21.13
C ILE A 602 12.32 -4.98 -22.41
N ASP A 603 11.21 -4.26 -22.28
CA ASP A 603 10.55 -3.62 -23.40
C ASP A 603 10.90 -2.14 -23.46
N ASN A 604 11.79 -1.75 -24.37
CA ASN A 604 12.15 -0.36 -24.61
C ASN A 604 11.51 0.18 -25.90
N THR A 605 10.42 -0.41 -26.40
CA THR A 605 9.83 0.01 -27.68
C THR A 605 9.33 1.46 -27.63
N GLY A 606 10.02 2.35 -28.34
CA GLY A 606 9.72 3.78 -28.32
C GLY A 606 10.10 4.51 -27.03
N GLY A 607 10.87 3.86 -26.13
CA GLY A 607 11.45 4.45 -24.93
C GLY A 607 12.95 4.72 -25.04
N GLY A 608 13.57 5.16 -23.94
CA GLY A 608 15.01 5.39 -23.84
C GLY A 608 15.62 4.81 -22.55
N ILE A 609 16.79 4.16 -22.68
CA ILE A 609 17.62 3.68 -21.56
C ILE A 609 19.00 4.34 -21.65
N GLY A 610 19.35 5.09 -20.61
CA GLY A 610 20.56 5.89 -20.51
C GLY A 610 20.61 7.12 -21.42
N ALA A 611 21.59 7.99 -21.17
CA ALA A 611 22.15 8.77 -22.25
C ALA A 611 22.85 7.82 -23.24
N SER A 612 22.83 8.14 -24.54
CA SER A 612 23.21 7.28 -25.68
C SER A 612 24.64 6.71 -25.71
N THR A 613 25.39 6.76 -24.61
CA THR A 613 26.73 6.16 -24.45
C THR A 613 26.95 5.38 -23.15
N GLU A 614 26.02 5.35 -22.19
CA GLU A 614 26.28 4.79 -20.84
C GLU A 614 25.25 3.76 -20.36
N GLY A 615 23.96 3.90 -20.72
CA GLY A 615 22.92 2.97 -20.26
C GLY A 615 23.01 1.58 -20.90
N SER A 616 22.78 0.54 -20.11
CA SER A 616 22.74 -0.86 -20.55
C SER A 616 21.40 -1.52 -20.26
N ALA A 617 21.06 -2.53 -21.06
CA ALA A 617 19.93 -3.41 -20.80
C ALA A 617 20.42 -4.86 -20.69
N THR A 618 20.21 -5.51 -19.54
CA THR A 618 20.70 -6.86 -19.26
C THR A 618 19.60 -7.75 -18.71
N ILE A 619 19.49 -8.96 -19.27
CA ILE A 619 18.67 -10.03 -18.68
C ILE A 619 19.58 -11.22 -18.34
N ASN A 620 19.64 -11.62 -17.07
CA ASN A 620 20.32 -12.84 -16.65
C ASN A 620 19.31 -13.89 -16.19
N MET A 621 19.26 -15.01 -16.92
CA MET A 621 18.48 -16.20 -16.56
C MET A 621 19.40 -17.24 -15.95
N ASN A 622 19.41 -17.35 -14.62
CA ASN A 622 20.23 -18.26 -13.83
C ASN A 622 19.39 -19.42 -13.27
N VAL A 623 18.95 -20.32 -14.16
CA VAL A 623 18.22 -21.54 -13.75
C VAL A 623 19.22 -22.69 -13.65
N SER A 624 19.55 -23.13 -12.43
CA SER A 624 20.61 -24.15 -12.25
C SER A 624 20.15 -25.58 -12.55
N GLY A 625 18.86 -25.86 -12.33
CA GLY A 625 18.19 -27.12 -12.60
C GLY A 625 17.34 -27.04 -13.88
N THR A 626 16.03 -27.28 -13.76
CA THR A 626 15.12 -27.34 -14.91
C THR A 626 14.04 -26.26 -14.87
N ALA A 627 13.88 -25.51 -15.95
CA ALA A 627 12.68 -24.77 -16.28
C ALA A 627 11.73 -25.65 -17.10
N THR A 628 10.59 -26.03 -16.53
CA THR A 628 9.50 -26.74 -17.20
C THR A 628 8.37 -25.76 -17.50
N VAL A 629 8.20 -25.43 -18.77
CA VAL A 629 7.23 -24.43 -19.24
C VAL A 629 6.21 -25.12 -20.16
N THR A 630 4.92 -24.98 -19.84
CA THR A 630 3.86 -25.71 -20.57
C THR A 630 3.65 -25.15 -21.98
N ASN A 631 3.63 -23.83 -22.13
CA ASN A 631 3.46 -23.13 -23.40
C ASN A 631 4.78 -22.48 -23.82
N ASP A 632 4.80 -21.16 -23.97
CA ASP A 632 5.94 -20.40 -24.50
C ASP A 632 6.86 -19.90 -23.38
N ALA A 633 8.16 -19.87 -23.69
CA ALA A 633 9.17 -19.18 -22.91
C ALA A 633 9.80 -18.07 -23.75
N THR A 634 9.74 -16.83 -23.27
CA THR A 634 10.30 -15.65 -23.93
C THR A 634 11.35 -14.99 -23.05
N VAL A 635 12.54 -14.80 -23.60
CA VAL A 635 13.62 -14.01 -23.00
C VAL A 635 14.04 -12.94 -24.00
N ALA A 636 13.57 -11.71 -23.83
CA ALA A 636 13.64 -10.72 -24.91
C ALA A 636 13.96 -9.30 -24.46
N ILE A 637 14.71 -8.60 -25.30
CA ILE A 637 14.91 -7.15 -25.21
C ILE A 637 14.37 -6.52 -26.49
N TYR A 638 13.37 -5.66 -26.38
CA TYR A 638 12.73 -4.98 -27.51
C TYR A 638 13.05 -3.48 -27.53
N GLY A 639 13.02 -2.86 -28.71
CA GLY A 639 13.25 -1.43 -28.90
C GLY A 639 14.65 -0.97 -28.50
N ASN A 640 15.65 -1.82 -28.67
CA ASN A 640 16.96 -1.60 -28.08
C ASN A 640 17.73 -0.46 -28.79
N ASP A 641 17.71 0.71 -28.17
CA ASP A 641 18.47 1.93 -28.51
C ASP A 641 19.50 2.30 -27.42
N ALA A 642 19.79 1.39 -26.48
CA ALA A 642 20.71 1.65 -25.37
C ALA A 642 22.12 1.98 -25.89
N GLY A 643 22.74 2.99 -25.29
CA GLY A 643 24.07 3.48 -25.67
C GLY A 643 25.24 2.56 -25.29
N GLY A 644 25.03 1.76 -24.24
CA GLY A 644 26.00 0.84 -23.66
C GLY A 644 25.83 -0.60 -24.12
N SER A 645 26.35 -1.54 -23.32
CA SER A 645 26.35 -2.98 -23.66
C SER A 645 25.02 -3.63 -23.34
N THR A 646 24.28 -4.09 -24.34
CA THR A 646 23.04 -4.87 -24.14
C THR A 646 23.31 -6.37 -24.16
N ALA A 647 22.75 -7.12 -23.21
CA ALA A 647 22.97 -8.56 -23.10
C ALA A 647 21.75 -9.37 -22.65
N ILE A 648 21.61 -10.58 -23.19
CA ILE A 648 20.77 -11.64 -22.63
C ILE A 648 21.68 -12.83 -22.35
N ASN A 649 21.73 -13.28 -21.10
CA ASN A 649 22.54 -14.41 -20.67
C ASN A 649 21.63 -15.52 -20.16
N ILE A 650 21.68 -16.69 -20.81
CA ILE A 650 20.97 -17.90 -20.41
C ILE A 650 22.02 -18.87 -19.87
N ASN A 651 22.09 -18.96 -18.54
CA ASN A 651 23.21 -19.56 -17.82
C ASN A 651 22.86 -20.95 -17.28
N GLY A 652 23.47 -21.99 -17.86
CA GLY A 652 23.29 -23.37 -17.43
C GLY A 652 21.85 -23.88 -17.58
N GLY A 653 21.54 -24.97 -16.87
CA GLY A 653 20.17 -25.49 -16.74
C GLY A 653 19.58 -26.17 -17.97
N ASN A 654 18.37 -26.69 -17.77
CA ASN A 654 17.53 -27.33 -18.76
C ASN A 654 16.23 -26.54 -18.94
N TYR A 655 15.95 -26.04 -20.13
CA TYR A 655 14.71 -25.34 -20.48
C TYR A 655 13.86 -26.27 -21.35
N ASN A 656 12.84 -26.89 -20.77
CA ASN A 656 11.90 -27.77 -21.45
C ASN A 656 10.60 -26.99 -21.67
N VAL A 657 10.32 -26.63 -22.92
CA VAL A 657 9.25 -25.69 -23.27
C VAL A 657 8.28 -26.37 -24.22
N GLY A 658 7.00 -26.49 -23.86
CA GLY A 658 6.03 -27.19 -24.70
C GLY A 658 5.72 -26.47 -26.02
N GLY A 659 5.85 -25.14 -26.06
CA GLY A 659 5.61 -24.31 -27.24
C GLY A 659 6.90 -23.74 -27.85
N THR A 660 6.97 -22.42 -27.94
CA THR A 660 8.13 -21.70 -28.48
C THR A 660 9.09 -21.29 -27.37
N PHE A 661 10.36 -21.67 -27.50
CA PHE A 661 11.45 -20.99 -26.79
C PHE A 661 11.97 -19.85 -27.68
N LEU A 662 11.73 -18.60 -27.27
CA LEU A 662 12.18 -17.40 -27.96
C LEU A 662 13.23 -16.66 -27.13
N SER A 663 14.42 -16.48 -27.69
CA SER A 663 15.38 -15.48 -27.25
C SER A 663 15.56 -14.42 -28.33
N TYR A 664 15.27 -13.16 -28.02
CA TYR A 664 15.13 -12.12 -29.03
C TYR A 664 15.76 -10.79 -28.63
N MET A 665 16.44 -10.16 -29.58
CA MET A 665 16.94 -8.79 -29.46
C MET A 665 16.90 -8.11 -30.83
N ASP A 666 16.20 -6.98 -30.95
CA ASP A 666 16.10 -6.24 -32.22
C ASP A 666 17.29 -5.31 -32.49
N GLY A 667 17.88 -4.73 -31.44
CA GLY A 667 19.06 -3.87 -31.53
C GLY A 667 20.41 -4.59 -31.40
N ASN A 668 21.48 -3.80 -31.21
CA ASN A 668 22.83 -4.33 -31.01
C ASN A 668 22.98 -4.94 -29.61
N GLY A 669 23.71 -6.03 -29.51
CA GLY A 669 24.04 -6.63 -28.22
C GLY A 669 24.43 -8.08 -28.37
N THR A 670 24.46 -8.78 -27.24
CA THR A 670 24.89 -10.18 -27.20
C THR A 670 23.81 -11.05 -26.57
N ILE A 671 23.39 -12.11 -27.25
CA ILE A 671 22.67 -13.21 -26.62
C ILE A 671 23.67 -14.35 -26.41
N THR A 672 23.78 -14.85 -25.18
CA THR A 672 24.70 -15.94 -24.83
C THR A 672 23.94 -17.09 -24.18
N PHE A 673 24.09 -18.29 -24.75
CA PHE A 673 23.73 -19.55 -24.09
C PHE A 673 24.98 -20.15 -23.46
N SER A 674 25.14 -20.01 -22.15
CA SER A 674 26.33 -20.48 -21.42
C SER A 674 26.09 -21.88 -20.85
N ASN A 675 26.35 -22.91 -21.66
CA ASN A 675 26.10 -24.32 -21.31
C ASN A 675 24.63 -24.63 -20.95
N ALA A 676 23.70 -23.86 -21.46
CA ALA A 676 22.27 -24.12 -21.33
C ALA A 676 21.81 -25.23 -22.29
N THR A 677 20.89 -26.06 -21.83
CA THR A 677 20.17 -27.02 -22.66
C THR A 677 18.74 -26.53 -22.85
N ALA A 678 18.27 -26.42 -24.08
CA ALA A 678 16.89 -26.02 -24.37
C ALA A 678 16.24 -27.02 -25.34
N HIS A 679 15.02 -27.45 -25.02
CA HIS A 679 14.15 -28.25 -25.87
C HIS A 679 12.80 -27.53 -26.00
N ALA A 680 12.30 -27.41 -27.23
CA ALA A 680 10.98 -26.84 -27.49
C ALA A 680 10.31 -27.41 -28.75
N ASP A 681 9.03 -27.13 -28.97
CA ASP A 681 8.41 -27.40 -30.28
C ASP A 681 9.09 -26.56 -31.36
N VAL A 682 9.32 -25.29 -31.04
CA VAL A 682 10.00 -24.30 -31.87
C VAL A 682 11.06 -23.59 -31.02
N LEU A 683 12.31 -23.59 -31.47
CA LEU A 683 13.39 -22.85 -30.80
C LEU A 683 13.93 -21.76 -31.71
N LYS A 684 13.87 -20.51 -31.23
CA LYS A 684 14.30 -19.33 -31.96
C LYS A 684 15.22 -18.48 -31.08
N ALA A 685 16.44 -18.23 -31.55
CA ALA A 685 17.35 -17.26 -30.96
C ALA A 685 17.80 -16.27 -32.04
N GLY A 686 17.60 -14.97 -31.82
CA GLY A 686 17.82 -13.95 -32.83
C GLY A 686 18.31 -12.62 -32.28
N VAL A 687 19.44 -12.12 -32.82
CA VAL A 687 19.96 -10.76 -32.56
C VAL A 687 20.05 -9.99 -33.88
N PHE A 688 19.28 -8.91 -34.02
CA PHE A 688 19.07 -8.25 -35.31
C PHE A 688 19.77 -6.91 -35.48
N GLY A 689 20.49 -6.42 -34.46
CA GLY A 689 21.35 -5.25 -34.57
C GLY A 689 22.49 -5.42 -35.57
N SER A 690 22.99 -4.31 -36.11
CA SER A 690 24.09 -4.29 -37.09
C SER A 690 25.33 -5.07 -36.63
N ASN A 691 25.65 -5.04 -35.33
CA ASN A 691 26.76 -5.78 -34.71
C ASN A 691 26.26 -6.87 -33.74
N GLY A 692 25.03 -7.36 -33.93
CA GLY A 692 24.41 -8.37 -33.07
C GLY A 692 25.25 -9.65 -32.99
N THR A 693 25.45 -10.16 -31.78
CA THR A 693 26.24 -11.36 -31.54
C THR A 693 25.40 -12.42 -30.84
N LEU A 694 25.36 -13.63 -31.41
CA LEU A 694 24.76 -14.81 -30.79
C LEU A 694 25.87 -15.81 -30.44
N ASN A 695 26.07 -16.06 -29.16
CA ASN A 695 27.11 -16.94 -28.63
C ASN A 695 26.50 -18.23 -28.09
N ILE A 696 27.01 -19.37 -28.56
CA ILE A 696 26.60 -20.70 -28.13
C ILE A 696 27.78 -21.36 -27.39
N GLY A 697 27.69 -21.37 -26.06
CA GLY A 697 28.76 -21.76 -25.13
C GLY A 697 28.78 -23.23 -24.72
N GLY A 698 27.91 -24.08 -25.27
CA GLY A 698 27.83 -25.51 -24.96
C GLY A 698 26.40 -26.03 -24.95
N GLY A 699 26.18 -27.20 -24.34
CA GLY A 699 24.84 -27.77 -24.12
C GLY A 699 24.18 -28.39 -25.36
N MET A 700 22.85 -28.43 -25.34
CA MET A 700 22.02 -28.91 -26.45
C MET A 700 20.88 -27.93 -26.71
N LEU A 701 20.77 -27.45 -27.95
CA LEU A 701 19.61 -26.70 -28.42
C LEU A 701 18.81 -27.62 -29.35
N SER A 702 17.57 -27.93 -28.99
CA SER A 702 16.74 -28.92 -29.67
C SER A 702 15.38 -28.33 -29.97
N ALA A 703 14.85 -28.67 -31.14
CA ALA A 703 13.45 -28.39 -31.46
C ALA A 703 12.78 -29.58 -32.13
N ASP A 704 11.47 -29.70 -31.97
CA ASP A 704 10.70 -30.79 -32.60
C ASP A 704 10.28 -30.44 -34.03
N THR A 705 10.06 -29.16 -34.34
CA THR A 705 9.63 -28.71 -35.67
C THR A 705 10.65 -27.81 -36.36
N GLU A 706 11.11 -26.76 -35.67
CA GLU A 706 11.95 -25.70 -36.26
C GLU A 706 12.98 -25.18 -35.25
N LEU A 707 14.26 -25.16 -35.65
CA LEU A 707 15.35 -24.53 -34.90
C LEU A 707 15.97 -23.41 -35.75
N LYS A 708 15.99 -22.19 -35.23
CA LYS A 708 16.52 -20.99 -35.89
C LYS A 708 17.50 -20.23 -35.01
N LEU A 709 18.74 -20.09 -35.48
CA LEU A 709 19.78 -19.25 -34.86
C LEU A 709 20.17 -18.12 -35.82
N TYR A 710 19.88 -16.88 -35.43
CA TYR A 710 19.98 -15.70 -36.30
C TYR A 710 20.84 -14.60 -35.69
N ALA A 711 21.79 -14.10 -36.48
CA ALA A 711 22.56 -12.88 -36.21
C ALA A 711 22.78 -12.13 -37.54
N SER A 712 21.68 -11.75 -38.20
CA SER A 712 21.67 -11.33 -39.61
C SER A 712 22.05 -9.86 -39.85
N GLY A 713 22.52 -9.14 -38.82
CA GLY A 713 23.05 -7.79 -38.96
C GLY A 713 24.21 -7.70 -39.95
N SER A 714 24.52 -6.49 -40.44
CA SER A 714 25.58 -6.26 -41.43
C SER A 714 26.97 -6.76 -41.00
N ASN A 715 27.26 -6.72 -39.70
CA ASN A 715 28.42 -7.33 -39.05
C ASN A 715 28.01 -8.40 -38.01
N GLY A 716 26.78 -8.91 -38.11
CA GLY A 716 26.24 -9.85 -37.13
C GLY A 716 27.00 -11.17 -37.13
N SER A 717 27.21 -11.73 -35.95
CA SER A 717 28.04 -12.93 -35.76
C SER A 717 27.32 -14.01 -34.96
N LEU A 718 27.33 -15.24 -35.47
CA LEU A 718 26.94 -16.44 -34.74
C LEU A 718 28.22 -17.22 -34.38
N ASN A 719 28.49 -17.38 -33.09
CA ASN A 719 29.72 -17.98 -32.60
C ASN A 719 29.42 -19.27 -31.80
N PHE A 720 30.05 -20.36 -32.19
CA PHE A 720 30.09 -21.60 -31.41
C PHE A 720 31.37 -21.64 -30.60
N LEU A 721 31.24 -21.41 -29.30
CA LEU A 721 32.37 -21.24 -28.37
C LEU A 721 32.83 -22.57 -27.75
N SER A 722 31.92 -23.54 -27.66
CA SER A 722 32.16 -24.89 -27.13
C SER A 722 31.39 -25.93 -27.94
N ASN A 723 31.69 -27.21 -27.73
CA ASN A 723 30.93 -28.32 -28.32
C ASN A 723 29.45 -28.20 -27.96
N VAL A 724 28.59 -28.22 -28.98
CA VAL A 724 27.13 -28.12 -28.82
C VAL A 724 26.44 -29.15 -29.70
N THR A 725 25.27 -29.60 -29.27
CA THR A 725 24.35 -30.36 -30.12
C THR A 725 23.18 -29.48 -30.56
N LEU A 726 22.98 -29.36 -31.87
CA LEU A 726 21.74 -28.81 -32.44
C LEU A 726 20.83 -30.00 -32.78
N GLY A 727 19.99 -30.37 -31.82
CA GLY A 727 19.25 -31.64 -31.78
C GLY A 727 17.79 -31.58 -32.23
N GLY A 728 17.07 -32.66 -31.94
CA GLY A 728 15.63 -32.75 -32.09
C GLY A 728 15.12 -33.25 -33.44
N GLY A 729 13.81 -33.51 -33.49
CA GLY A 729 13.08 -33.94 -34.68
C GLY A 729 12.89 -32.85 -35.73
N ALA A 730 13.34 -31.62 -35.47
CA ALA A 730 13.13 -30.47 -36.34
C ALA A 730 13.49 -30.78 -37.80
N LEU A 731 12.49 -30.61 -38.66
CA LEU A 731 12.61 -30.78 -40.10
C LEU A 731 13.51 -29.70 -40.71
N THR A 732 13.68 -28.57 -40.02
CA THR A 732 14.51 -27.44 -40.42
C THR A 732 15.41 -26.97 -39.28
N LYS A 733 16.70 -26.82 -39.58
CA LYS A 733 17.71 -26.24 -38.68
C LYS A 733 18.43 -25.14 -39.45
N ILE A 734 18.17 -23.88 -39.13
CA ILE A 734 18.65 -22.73 -39.90
C ILE A 734 19.66 -21.94 -39.07
N LEU A 735 20.85 -21.76 -39.65
CA LEU A 735 21.91 -20.90 -39.13
C LEU A 735 22.08 -19.72 -40.09
N ALA A 736 21.75 -18.51 -39.65
CA ALA A 736 21.77 -17.32 -40.49
C ALA A 736 22.52 -16.15 -39.83
N ALA A 737 23.72 -15.84 -40.28
CA ALA A 737 24.50 -14.70 -39.78
C ALA A 737 25.48 -14.17 -40.83
N ASN A 738 25.90 -12.90 -40.75
CA ASN A 738 26.92 -12.37 -41.67
C ASN A 738 28.23 -13.14 -41.54
N THR A 739 28.62 -13.46 -40.30
CA THR A 739 29.73 -14.34 -40.00
C THR A 739 29.26 -15.49 -39.11
N ILE A 740 29.61 -16.72 -39.48
CA ILE A 740 29.43 -17.90 -38.63
C ILE A 740 30.81 -18.43 -38.27
N ASN A 741 31.14 -18.43 -36.97
CA ASN A 741 32.40 -18.93 -36.45
C ASN A 741 32.19 -20.23 -35.67
N ILE A 742 32.93 -21.28 -36.02
CA ILE A 742 33.11 -22.44 -35.14
C ILE A 742 34.55 -22.40 -34.64
N LEU A 743 34.76 -22.17 -33.35
CA LEU A 743 36.12 -21.97 -32.80
C LEU A 743 36.98 -23.23 -32.95
N ASP A 744 38.30 -23.06 -32.81
CA ASP A 744 39.25 -24.17 -32.92
C ASP A 744 38.96 -25.32 -31.97
N GLY A 745 38.95 -26.55 -32.50
CA GLY A 745 38.61 -27.75 -31.74
C GLY A 745 37.14 -27.92 -31.35
N VAL A 746 36.25 -26.98 -31.73
CA VAL A 746 34.81 -27.07 -31.45
C VAL A 746 34.09 -27.90 -32.51
N VAL A 747 33.22 -28.79 -32.05
CA VAL A 747 32.33 -29.61 -32.89
C VAL A 747 30.88 -29.22 -32.65
N VAL A 748 30.21 -28.79 -33.72
CA VAL A 748 28.75 -28.57 -33.75
C VAL A 748 28.08 -29.84 -34.27
N THR A 749 27.45 -30.60 -33.38
CA THR A 749 26.80 -31.86 -33.75
C THR A 749 25.37 -31.60 -34.19
N ILE A 750 25.05 -31.89 -35.45
CA ILE A 750 23.68 -31.80 -35.96
C ILE A 750 22.96 -33.13 -35.72
N GLY A 751 22.00 -33.12 -34.81
CA GLY A 751 21.17 -34.28 -34.47
C GLY A 751 20.05 -34.54 -35.48
N GLY A 752 19.62 -35.80 -35.58
CA GLY A 752 18.61 -36.24 -36.55
C GLY A 752 19.20 -36.62 -37.90
N SER A 753 18.36 -36.70 -38.93
CA SER A 753 18.77 -37.07 -40.30
C SER A 753 18.89 -35.89 -41.27
N THR A 754 18.46 -34.70 -40.87
CA THR A 754 18.47 -33.49 -41.68
C THR A 754 19.72 -32.65 -41.39
N PRO A 755 20.57 -32.35 -42.40
CA PRO A 755 21.66 -31.40 -42.25
C PRO A 755 21.16 -30.00 -41.89
N ALA A 756 22.01 -29.17 -41.30
CA ALA A 756 21.70 -27.76 -41.05
C ALA A 756 21.82 -26.93 -42.33
N ASP A 757 20.88 -26.00 -42.54
CA ASP A 757 20.95 -25.00 -43.59
C ASP A 757 21.73 -23.79 -43.10
N VAL A 758 22.77 -23.42 -43.87
CA VAL A 758 23.70 -22.35 -43.51
C VAL A 758 23.58 -21.19 -44.48
N TYR A 759 23.27 -20.01 -43.96
CA TYR A 759 23.16 -18.76 -44.71
C TYR A 759 24.15 -17.75 -44.14
N THR A 760 25.25 -17.51 -44.86
CA THR A 760 26.31 -16.62 -44.38
C THR A 760 27.15 -16.04 -45.50
N ASN A 761 27.77 -14.89 -45.22
CA ASN A 761 28.78 -14.30 -46.10
C ASN A 761 30.19 -14.79 -45.73
N ASN A 762 30.42 -15.17 -44.47
CA ASN A 762 31.72 -15.63 -43.95
C ASN A 762 31.54 -16.91 -43.13
N ALA A 763 31.78 -18.06 -43.75
CA ALA A 763 31.70 -19.39 -43.15
C ALA A 763 33.05 -19.82 -42.52
N ASN A 764 33.36 -19.31 -41.33
CA ASN A 764 34.64 -19.52 -40.65
C ASN A 764 34.67 -20.86 -39.88
N TYR A 765 34.82 -21.95 -40.63
CA TYR A 765 34.97 -23.32 -40.13
C TYR A 765 35.57 -24.25 -41.19
N THR A 766 35.96 -25.46 -40.79
CA THR A 766 36.51 -26.50 -41.67
C THR A 766 35.43 -27.50 -42.09
N GLY A 767 35.42 -27.88 -43.38
CA GLY A 767 34.46 -28.84 -43.95
C GLY A 767 33.11 -28.20 -44.30
N PHE A 768 32.23 -28.94 -44.98
CA PHE A 768 30.84 -28.53 -45.30
C PHE A 768 30.71 -27.12 -45.92
N GLY A 769 31.63 -26.77 -46.84
CA GLY A 769 31.64 -25.48 -47.53
C GLY A 769 32.22 -24.30 -46.74
N GLY A 770 32.79 -24.54 -45.55
CA GLY A 770 33.53 -23.53 -44.79
C GLY A 770 34.88 -23.16 -45.43
N ASN A 771 35.40 -21.99 -45.08
CA ASN A 771 36.63 -21.43 -45.67
C ASN A 771 37.94 -21.93 -45.03
N GLY A 772 37.87 -22.80 -44.02
CA GLY A 772 39.03 -23.42 -43.37
C GLY A 772 39.85 -22.47 -42.48
N THR A 773 39.31 -21.31 -42.12
CA THR A 773 40.00 -20.33 -41.26
C THR A 773 40.11 -20.77 -39.80
N THR A 774 39.27 -21.71 -39.36
CA THR A 774 39.34 -22.37 -38.06
C THR A 774 39.29 -23.89 -38.23
N THR A 775 39.77 -24.63 -37.23
CA THR A 775 39.71 -26.09 -37.15
C THR A 775 38.36 -26.63 -36.66
N GLY A 776 37.45 -25.75 -36.21
CA GLY A 776 36.09 -26.11 -35.82
C GLY A 776 35.28 -26.68 -36.98
N THR A 777 34.35 -27.60 -36.72
CA THR A 777 33.61 -28.31 -37.78
C THR A 777 32.21 -28.78 -37.36
N PHE A 778 31.40 -29.20 -38.35
CA PHE A 778 30.13 -29.87 -38.12
C PHE A 778 30.29 -31.39 -38.03
N ALA A 779 29.42 -32.05 -37.26
CA ALA A 779 29.32 -33.51 -37.15
C ALA A 779 27.84 -33.96 -37.24
N GLY A 780 27.60 -35.27 -37.12
CA GLY A 780 26.26 -35.85 -37.23
C GLY A 780 25.73 -35.79 -38.66
N ALA A 781 24.52 -35.25 -38.86
CA ALA A 781 23.97 -35.00 -40.19
C ALA A 781 24.75 -33.94 -40.99
N GLY A 782 25.63 -33.17 -40.33
CA GLY A 782 26.45 -32.15 -40.96
C GLY A 782 25.65 -30.92 -41.40
N ALA A 783 26.23 -30.12 -42.29
CA ALA A 783 25.62 -28.92 -42.83
C ALA A 783 25.58 -28.94 -44.36
N ASN A 784 24.57 -28.28 -44.94
CA ASN A 784 24.53 -27.98 -46.36
C ASN A 784 25.57 -26.90 -46.71
N ASN A 785 26.00 -26.84 -47.98
CA ASN A 785 26.92 -25.81 -48.44
C ASN A 785 26.32 -24.41 -48.21
N PRO A 786 27.09 -23.45 -47.65
CA PRO A 786 26.61 -22.10 -47.37
C PRO A 786 25.94 -21.43 -48.58
N GLN A 787 24.78 -20.83 -48.32
CA GLN A 787 24.11 -19.93 -49.25
C GLN A 787 24.33 -18.48 -48.84
N PRO A 788 24.17 -17.51 -49.77
CA PRO A 788 24.22 -16.09 -49.42
C PRO A 788 23.25 -15.75 -48.29
N LEU A 789 23.66 -14.90 -47.35
CA LEU A 789 22.81 -14.49 -46.22
C LEU A 789 21.48 -13.88 -46.69
N ALA A 790 21.48 -13.15 -47.80
CA ALA A 790 20.28 -12.54 -48.38
C ALA A 790 19.21 -13.56 -48.83
N SER A 791 19.57 -14.84 -48.94
CA SER A 791 18.65 -15.94 -49.25
C SER A 791 18.13 -16.67 -48.00
N ALA A 792 18.49 -16.21 -46.80
CA ALA A 792 18.00 -16.78 -45.56
C ALA A 792 16.46 -16.70 -45.47
N PRO A 793 15.78 -17.78 -45.05
CA PRO A 793 14.36 -17.71 -44.71
C PRO A 793 14.09 -16.69 -43.61
N PRO A 794 12.88 -16.13 -43.53
CA PRO A 794 12.51 -15.17 -42.48
C PRO A 794 12.59 -15.82 -41.09
N PHE A 795 13.00 -15.02 -40.10
CA PHE A 795 13.07 -15.45 -38.70
C PHE A 795 11.67 -15.71 -38.12
N GLY A 796 10.76 -14.73 -38.31
CA GLY A 796 9.34 -14.86 -38.02
C GLY A 796 8.60 -15.77 -39.02
N PRO A 797 7.29 -15.99 -38.84
CA PRO A 797 6.48 -16.55 -39.91
C PRO A 797 6.67 -15.69 -41.17
N SER A 798 6.68 -16.30 -42.36
CA SER A 798 6.78 -15.57 -43.61
C SER A 798 5.64 -14.55 -43.70
N SER A 799 5.94 -13.28 -43.42
CA SER A 799 4.98 -12.20 -43.63
C SER A 799 4.60 -12.19 -45.11
N PRO A 800 3.33 -12.39 -45.47
CA PRO A 800 2.91 -12.32 -46.85
C PRO A 800 3.22 -10.91 -47.35
N SER A 801 3.89 -10.82 -48.49
CA SER A 801 4.08 -9.55 -49.19
C SER A 801 2.73 -8.89 -49.39
N ARG A 802 2.56 -7.68 -48.85
CA ARG A 802 1.34 -6.89 -48.97
C ARG A 802 1.00 -6.70 -50.46
N PRO A 803 -0.28 -6.88 -50.89
CA PRO A 803 -0.63 -6.81 -52.30
C PRO A 803 -0.22 -5.46 -52.90
N ASN A 804 0.37 -5.52 -54.10
CA ASN A 804 0.89 -4.37 -54.81
C ASN A 804 -0.27 -3.48 -55.29
N VAL A 805 -0.63 -2.45 -54.52
CA VAL A 805 -1.63 -1.46 -54.94
C VAL A 805 -0.96 -0.53 -55.97
N ARG A 806 -1.14 -0.80 -57.25
CA ARG A 806 -0.81 0.15 -58.31
C ARG A 806 -1.83 1.29 -58.29
N PRO A 807 -1.43 2.57 -58.08
CA PRO A 807 -2.34 3.68 -58.30
C PRO A 807 -2.59 3.82 -59.80
N GLY A 808 -3.84 3.63 -60.22
CA GLY A 808 -4.28 3.96 -61.57
C GLY A 808 -4.20 5.47 -61.81
N ASN A 809 -3.67 5.87 -62.97
CA ASN A 809 -3.62 7.27 -63.40
C ASN A 809 -5.02 7.91 -63.42
N HIS A 810 -5.06 9.19 -63.08
CA HIS A 810 -6.26 10.03 -62.96
C HIS A 810 -7.20 9.96 -64.17
N GLY A 811 -8.47 9.59 -63.93
CA GLY A 811 -9.58 9.79 -64.86
C GLY A 811 -10.76 8.81 -64.67
N ALA A 812 -11.85 9.30 -64.07
CA ALA A 812 -13.20 8.72 -64.00
C ALA A 812 -13.42 7.39 -63.22
N GLU A 813 -14.27 7.48 -62.19
CA GLU A 813 -14.89 6.40 -61.40
C GLU A 813 -13.97 5.27 -60.90
N ASN A 814 -13.27 5.56 -59.79
CA ASN A 814 -12.44 4.61 -59.05
C ASN A 814 -13.25 3.42 -58.48
N ARG A 815 -13.20 2.28 -59.16
CA ARG A 815 -13.20 0.97 -58.48
C ARG A 815 -11.75 0.49 -58.39
N GLY A 816 -11.11 0.73 -57.25
CA GLY A 816 -9.80 0.13 -56.97
C GLY A 816 -9.93 -1.39 -57.11
N THR A 817 -9.19 -1.98 -58.05
CA THR A 817 -9.18 -3.44 -58.22
C THR A 817 -8.12 -3.99 -57.26
N ILE A 818 -8.54 -4.79 -56.28
CA ILE A 818 -7.62 -5.55 -55.42
C ILE A 818 -7.37 -6.88 -56.12
N ASN A 819 -6.15 -7.09 -56.61
CA ASN A 819 -5.73 -8.41 -57.10
C ASN A 819 -5.32 -9.26 -55.91
N VAL A 820 -5.97 -10.42 -55.77
CA VAL A 820 -5.67 -11.44 -54.78
C VAL A 820 -5.29 -12.70 -55.54
N GLY A 821 -4.01 -13.07 -55.49
CA GLY A 821 -3.42 -14.17 -56.27
C GLY A 821 -3.53 -15.54 -55.61
N ASN A 822 -3.80 -15.60 -54.30
CA ASN A 822 -3.99 -16.85 -53.55
C ASN A 822 -4.79 -16.62 -52.26
N THR A 823 -5.16 -17.71 -51.58
CA THR A 823 -5.95 -17.70 -50.34
C THR A 823 -5.23 -17.00 -49.17
N GLU A 824 -3.90 -16.94 -49.19
CA GLU A 824 -3.09 -16.33 -48.13
C GLU A 824 -3.07 -14.79 -48.25
N GLU A 825 -3.01 -14.25 -49.48
CA GLU A 825 -3.20 -12.82 -49.75
C GLU A 825 -4.61 -12.33 -49.39
N LEU A 826 -5.62 -13.21 -49.49
CA LEU A 826 -6.98 -12.92 -49.04
C LEU A 826 -7.04 -12.80 -47.51
N LEU A 827 -6.39 -13.72 -46.80
CA LEU A 827 -6.33 -13.73 -45.33
C LEU A 827 -5.57 -12.52 -44.79
N ALA A 828 -4.46 -12.13 -45.42
CA ALA A 828 -3.70 -10.92 -45.06
C ALA A 828 -4.48 -9.60 -45.28
N LEU A 829 -5.46 -9.61 -46.18
CA LEU A 829 -6.35 -8.46 -46.43
C LEU A 829 -7.46 -8.34 -45.38
N LEU A 830 -7.79 -9.46 -44.72
CA LEU A 830 -8.82 -9.59 -43.69
C LEU A 830 -8.24 -9.51 -42.27
N ASP A 831 -6.93 -9.72 -42.12
CA ASP A 831 -6.20 -9.59 -40.86
C ASP A 831 -6.18 -8.12 -40.40
N GLY A 832 -6.87 -7.83 -39.29
CA GLY A 832 -7.04 -6.49 -38.73
C GLY A 832 -8.12 -5.61 -39.37
N ALA A 833 -8.96 -6.13 -40.27
CA ALA A 833 -10.03 -5.34 -40.88
C ALA A 833 -11.31 -5.34 -40.00
N PRO A 834 -11.77 -4.20 -39.47
CA PRO A 834 -12.94 -4.15 -38.59
C PRO A 834 -14.22 -4.50 -39.35
N VAL A 835 -15.06 -5.35 -38.74
CA VAL A 835 -16.40 -5.67 -39.24
C VAL A 835 -17.34 -4.52 -38.89
N GLY A 836 -17.97 -3.92 -39.91
CA GLY A 836 -18.95 -2.86 -39.70
C GLY A 836 -20.22 -3.35 -38.98
N PRO A 837 -21.04 -2.44 -38.42
CA PRO A 837 -22.30 -2.79 -37.75
C PRO A 837 -23.31 -3.54 -38.66
N ASP A 838 -23.10 -3.50 -39.98
CA ASP A 838 -23.88 -4.17 -41.02
C ASP A 838 -23.29 -5.52 -41.46
N GLY A 839 -22.28 -6.05 -40.76
CA GLY A 839 -21.66 -7.35 -41.02
C GLY A 839 -20.72 -7.37 -42.23
N LYS A 840 -20.35 -6.20 -42.78
CA LYS A 840 -19.44 -6.08 -43.93
C LYS A 840 -18.06 -5.58 -43.50
N ILE A 841 -17.02 -6.12 -44.14
CA ILE A 841 -15.63 -5.72 -43.90
C ILE A 841 -15.26 -4.56 -44.84
N LYS A 842 -14.77 -3.45 -44.30
CA LYS A 842 -14.29 -2.28 -45.07
C LYS A 842 -12.77 -2.21 -45.05
N ILE A 843 -12.17 -2.15 -46.24
CA ILE A 843 -10.71 -2.10 -46.43
C ILE A 843 -10.34 -0.69 -46.92
N PRO A 844 -9.65 0.14 -46.12
CA PRO A 844 -9.45 1.54 -46.45
C PRO A 844 -8.42 1.74 -47.58
N GLY A 845 -8.80 2.53 -48.58
CA GLY A 845 -7.91 2.94 -49.67
C GLY A 845 -6.97 4.07 -49.24
N SER A 846 -5.79 3.70 -48.72
CA SER A 846 -4.61 4.55 -48.44
C SER A 846 -4.74 5.72 -47.44
N LYS A 847 -3.75 5.75 -46.53
CA LYS A 847 -3.26 6.84 -45.64
C LYS A 847 -4.31 7.75 -44.96
N SER A 848 -4.76 7.38 -43.75
CA SER A 848 -4.87 8.32 -42.61
C SER A 848 -5.22 7.59 -41.30
N ARG A 849 -4.62 8.10 -40.21
CA ARG A 849 -4.84 7.93 -38.76
C ARG A 849 -5.77 6.81 -38.26
N ILE A 850 -5.21 5.97 -37.38
CA ILE A 850 -5.96 5.05 -36.50
C ILE A 850 -6.74 5.90 -35.49
N ASP A 851 -8.06 5.72 -35.46
CA ASP A 851 -8.97 6.31 -34.48
C ASP A 851 -9.18 5.27 -33.36
N LEU A 852 -8.65 5.56 -32.16
CA LEU A 852 -8.52 4.65 -31.02
C LEU A 852 -9.86 4.18 -30.39
N LYS A 853 -11.01 4.51 -30.97
CA LYS A 853 -12.34 4.33 -30.33
C LYS A 853 -13.13 3.08 -30.76
N SER A 854 -12.51 2.08 -31.41
CA SER A 854 -13.27 0.96 -32.00
C SER A 854 -12.69 -0.45 -31.86
N LEU A 855 -12.07 -0.78 -30.72
CA LEU A 855 -11.68 -2.17 -30.44
C LEU A 855 -12.91 -3.02 -30.06
N SER A 856 -13.08 -4.17 -30.72
CA SER A 856 -14.12 -5.16 -30.44
C SER A 856 -13.57 -6.31 -29.58
N ARG A 857 -14.46 -7.07 -28.94
CA ARG A 857 -14.24 -8.14 -27.93
C ARG A 857 -13.23 -9.26 -28.27
N THR A 858 -12.63 -9.30 -29.46
CA THR A 858 -11.70 -10.36 -29.88
C THR A 858 -10.22 -9.98 -29.71
N ASP A 859 -9.90 -8.71 -29.40
CA ASP A 859 -8.52 -8.21 -29.22
C ASP A 859 -8.01 -8.23 -27.75
N THR A 860 -8.76 -8.81 -26.79
CA THR A 860 -8.35 -8.93 -25.38
C THR A 860 -7.18 -9.90 -25.12
N ASN A 861 -6.73 -10.62 -26.14
CA ASN A 861 -5.55 -11.47 -26.09
C ASN A 861 -4.24 -10.74 -26.47
N ARG A 862 -4.33 -9.48 -26.91
CA ARG A 862 -3.18 -8.64 -27.26
C ARG A 862 -2.84 -7.55 -26.23
N LEU A 863 -3.62 -7.43 -25.14
CA LEU A 863 -3.26 -6.57 -23.99
C LEU A 863 -2.34 -7.31 -23.01
N LEU A 864 -1.37 -6.58 -22.45
CA LEU A 864 -0.54 -7.04 -21.34
C LEU A 864 -1.45 -7.37 -20.14
N ARG A 865 -1.07 -8.36 -19.32
CA ARG A 865 -1.91 -8.85 -18.21
C ARG A 865 -2.16 -7.76 -17.13
N ALA A 866 -1.34 -6.70 -17.10
CA ALA A 866 -1.49 -5.49 -16.29
C ALA A 866 -2.68 -4.61 -16.75
N GLU A 867 -2.87 -4.39 -18.05
CA GLU A 867 -4.00 -3.62 -18.58
C GLU A 867 -5.34 -4.39 -18.41
N ARG A 868 -5.30 -5.73 -18.45
CA ARG A 868 -6.45 -6.59 -18.07
C ARG A 868 -6.78 -6.50 -16.58
N ARG A 869 -5.78 -6.26 -15.72
CA ARG A 869 -5.97 -6.00 -14.30
C ARG A 869 -6.57 -4.62 -14.07
N MET A 870 -6.12 -3.56 -14.74
CA MET A 870 -6.75 -2.23 -14.64
C MET A 870 -8.22 -2.25 -15.08
N LEU A 871 -8.56 -2.97 -16.15
CA LEU A 871 -9.96 -3.13 -16.58
C LEU A 871 -10.81 -3.96 -15.59
N MET A 872 -10.21 -4.94 -14.91
CA MET A 872 -10.88 -5.73 -13.87
C MET A 872 -10.96 -4.98 -12.52
N GLN A 873 -9.98 -4.14 -12.18
CA GLN A 873 -10.00 -3.18 -11.07
C GLN A 873 -11.13 -2.17 -11.30
N GLN A 874 -11.22 -1.55 -12.49
CA GLN A 874 -12.34 -0.67 -12.89
C GLN A 874 -13.73 -1.36 -12.89
N THR A 875 -13.78 -2.70 -12.92
CA THR A 875 -15.04 -3.46 -12.84
C THR A 875 -15.36 -3.89 -11.40
N ARG A 876 -14.33 -4.17 -10.58
CA ARG A 876 -14.44 -4.36 -9.13
C ARG A 876 -14.78 -3.04 -8.42
N ASP A 877 -14.17 -1.93 -8.79
CA ASP A 877 -14.45 -0.59 -8.25
C ASP A 877 -15.85 -0.08 -8.59
N ARG A 878 -16.40 -0.49 -9.74
CA ARG A 878 -17.82 -0.27 -10.07
C ARG A 878 -18.79 -1.16 -9.30
N THR A 879 -18.32 -2.25 -8.70
CA THR A 879 -19.14 -3.14 -7.86
C THR A 879 -18.96 -2.85 -6.36
N THR A 880 -17.79 -2.42 -5.90
CA THR A 880 -17.54 -1.90 -4.53
C THR A 880 -18.12 -0.49 -4.33
N ALA A 881 -18.17 0.37 -5.36
CA ALA A 881 -18.94 1.62 -5.32
C ALA A 881 -20.46 1.42 -5.12
N ARG A 882 -20.97 0.18 -5.24
CA ARG A 882 -22.38 -0.17 -4.94
C ARG A 882 -22.58 -0.88 -3.59
N ILE A 883 -21.52 -1.11 -2.82
CA ILE A 883 -21.60 -1.74 -1.48
C ILE A 883 -21.42 -0.69 -0.37
N GLY A 884 -20.73 0.43 -0.62
CA GLY A 884 -20.62 1.56 0.32
C GLY A 884 -21.85 2.48 0.44
N SER A 885 -23.02 2.07 -0.09
CA SER A 885 -24.23 2.91 -0.07
C SER A 885 -25.53 2.12 0.17
N ARG A 886 -25.55 1.25 1.20
CA ARG A 886 -26.82 0.81 1.81
C ARG A 886 -26.77 0.77 3.34
N ARG A 887 -27.47 1.77 3.90
CA ARG A 887 -28.21 1.86 5.17
C ARG A 887 -27.43 2.31 6.41
N ALA A 888 -27.33 3.63 6.53
CA ALA A 888 -27.84 4.31 7.72
C ALA A 888 -29.39 4.23 7.72
N LEU A 889 -29.92 3.51 8.70
CA LEU A 889 -31.15 3.83 9.44
C LEU A 889 -30.87 3.50 10.90
#